data_AF-Q06584-F1
#
_entry.id   AF-Q06584-F1
#
_cell.length_a   1.000
_cell.length_b   1.000
_cell.length_c   1.000
_cell.angle_alpha   90.00
_cell.angle_beta   90.00
_cell.angle_gamma   90.00
#
_symmetry.space_group_name_H-M   'P 1'
#
loop_
_entity.id
_entity.type
_entity.pdbx_description
1 polymer ?
#
loop_
_entity_poly.entity_id
_entity_poly.type
_entity_poly.pdbx_seq_one_letter_code
_entity_poly.pdbx_strand_id
1 'polypeptide(L)'
;MAVNDYEPGSMVITHVQGGGRDIIQYIPARSSYGTPPFVPPGPSPYVGTGMQEYRKLRSTLDKSHSELKKNLKNETLKEVDELKSEAGLPGKAVSANDIRDEKSIVDALMDAKAKSLKAIEDRPANLYTASDFPQKSESMYQSQLLASRKFYGEFLDRHMSELAKAYSADIYKAQIAILKQTSQELENKARSLEAEAQRAAAEVEADYKARKANVEKKVQSELDQAGNALPQLTNPTPEQWLERATQLVTQAIANKKKLQTANNALIAKAPNALEKQKATYNADLLVDEIASLQARLDKLNAETARRKEIARQAAIRAANTYAMPANGSVVATAAGRGLIQVAQGAASLAQAISDAIAVLGRVLASAPSVMAVGFASLTYSSRTAEQWQDQTPDSVRYALGMDAAKLGLPPSVNLNAVAKASGTVDLPMRLTNEARGNTTTLSVVSTDGVSVPKAVPVRMAAYNATTGLYEVTVPSTTAEAPPLILTWTPASPPGNQNPSSTTPVVPKPVPVYEGATLTPVKATPETYPGVITLPEDLIIGFPADSGIKPIYVMFRDPRDVPGAATGKGQPVSGNWLGAASQGEGAPIPSQIADKLRGKTFKNWRDFREQFWIAVANDPELSKQFNPGSLAVMRDGGAPYVRESEQAGGRIKIEIHHKVRIADGGGVYNMGNLVAVTPKRHIEIHKGGK
;
A
#
# COMPACT_ATOMS: atom_id res chain seq x y z
N MET A 1 60.68 -89.66 54.71
CA MET A 1 60.56 -88.35 55.39
C MET A 1 60.93 -87.30 54.36
N ALA A 2 60.10 -86.36 53.88
CA ALA A 2 58.82 -85.82 54.34
C ALA A 2 57.74 -85.94 53.26
N VAL A 3 56.50 -86.11 53.72
CA VAL A 3 55.26 -85.98 52.93
C VAL A 3 54.97 -84.47 52.88
N ASN A 4 54.97 -83.87 51.69
CA ASN A 4 54.43 -82.53 51.50
C ASN A 4 53.04 -82.69 50.90
N ASP A 5 52.04 -82.49 51.75
CA ASP A 5 50.62 -82.51 51.43
C ASP A 5 50.26 -81.44 50.40
N TYR A 6 49.44 -81.83 49.43
CA TYR A 6 48.79 -80.94 48.47
C TYR A 6 47.44 -80.53 49.07
N GLU A 7 47.32 -79.28 49.53
CA GLU A 7 46.05 -78.74 50.04
C GLU A 7 45.02 -78.56 48.90
N PRO A 8 43.73 -78.87 49.12
CA PRO A 8 42.68 -78.79 48.11
C PRO A 8 42.22 -77.34 47.88
N GLY A 9 42.35 -76.82 46.65
CA GLY A 9 41.87 -75.46 46.34
C GLY A 9 41.75 -75.05 44.87
N SER A 10 41.85 -75.96 43.90
CA SER A 10 41.72 -75.58 42.49
C SER A 10 40.27 -75.28 42.12
N MET A 11 39.98 -74.11 41.56
CA MET A 11 38.63 -73.71 41.08
C MET A 11 38.62 -73.38 39.58
N VAL A 12 37.55 -73.77 38.90
CA VAL A 12 37.19 -73.28 37.55
C VAL A 12 36.13 -72.20 37.72
N ILE A 13 36.39 -71.00 37.22
CA ILE A 13 35.46 -69.88 37.26
C ILE A 13 35.15 -69.44 35.83
N THR A 14 33.88 -69.29 35.52
CA THR A 14 33.42 -68.64 34.27
C THR A 14 33.03 -67.20 34.58
N HIS A 15 33.78 -66.24 34.03
CA HIS A 15 33.46 -64.83 34.10
C HIS A 15 32.63 -64.45 32.88
N VAL A 16 31.37 -64.10 33.13
CA VAL A 16 30.44 -63.60 32.10
C VAL A 16 30.52 -62.06 32.02
N GLN A 17 31.01 -61.42 33.08
CA GLN A 17 31.14 -59.96 33.21
C GLN A 17 32.51 -59.61 33.80
N GLY A 18 33.22 -58.66 33.18
CA GLY A 18 34.42 -58.04 33.78
C GLY A 18 35.62 -57.98 32.83
N GLY A 19 35.90 -56.77 32.32
CA GLY A 19 36.93 -56.43 31.33
C GLY A 19 38.40 -56.55 31.80
N GLY A 20 38.76 -57.63 32.48
CA GLY A 20 40.15 -57.88 32.87
C GLY A 20 40.52 -59.32 33.22
N ARG A 21 39.58 -60.28 33.12
CA ARG A 21 39.83 -61.70 33.40
C ARG A 21 39.46 -62.56 32.19
N ASP A 22 40.18 -63.66 31.99
CA ASP A 22 39.84 -64.65 30.97
C ASP A 22 38.41 -65.19 31.24
N ILE A 23 37.61 -65.37 30.18
CA ILE A 23 36.21 -65.83 30.29
C ILE A 23 36.11 -67.15 31.06
N ILE A 24 37.02 -68.08 30.78
CA ILE A 24 37.16 -69.32 31.55
C ILE A 24 38.51 -69.25 32.24
N GLN A 25 38.49 -69.17 33.56
CA GLN A 25 39.67 -69.05 34.39
C GLN A 25 39.82 -70.32 35.24
N TYR A 26 41.00 -70.93 35.15
CA TYR A 26 41.44 -71.92 36.13
C TYR A 26 42.35 -71.24 37.14
N ILE A 27 42.04 -71.40 38.42
CA ILE A 27 42.82 -70.85 39.53
C ILE A 27 43.52 -72.02 40.21
N PRO A 28 44.82 -72.26 39.94
CA PRO A 28 45.58 -73.31 40.61
C PRO A 28 45.75 -72.97 42.09
N ALA A 29 45.80 -73.99 42.95
CA ALA A 29 46.26 -73.82 44.32
C ALA A 29 47.73 -73.35 44.27
N ARG A 30 48.12 -72.36 45.10
CA ARG A 30 49.50 -71.86 45.10
C ARG A 30 50.45 -72.95 45.63
N SER A 31 51.01 -73.75 44.73
CA SER A 31 52.00 -74.79 45.06
C SER A 31 53.38 -74.40 44.54
N SER A 32 54.36 -74.31 45.44
CA SER A 32 55.76 -73.99 45.13
C SER A 32 56.61 -75.26 44.90
N TYR A 33 56.07 -76.24 44.18
CA TYR A 33 56.66 -77.60 44.12
C TYR A 33 58.08 -77.66 43.50
N GLY A 34 58.51 -76.66 42.74
CA GLY A 34 59.89 -76.49 42.28
C GLY A 34 60.44 -77.69 41.48
N THR A 35 61.75 -77.67 41.18
CA THR A 35 62.42 -78.85 40.59
C THR A 35 62.99 -79.70 41.73
N PRO A 36 62.45 -80.90 42.03
CA PRO A 36 63.03 -81.75 43.06
C PRO A 36 64.44 -82.21 42.63
N PRO A 37 65.43 -82.20 43.53
CA PRO A 37 66.82 -82.56 43.19
C PRO A 37 66.98 -84.05 42.86
N PHE A 38 66.04 -84.90 43.30
CA PHE A 38 66.04 -86.34 43.06
C PHE A 38 64.61 -86.85 42.92
N VAL A 39 64.40 -87.79 42.00
CA VAL A 39 63.12 -88.49 41.83
C VAL A 39 63.39 -89.99 42.02
N PRO A 40 62.71 -90.67 42.97
CA PRO A 40 62.95 -92.09 43.23
C PRO A 40 62.73 -92.93 41.96
N PRO A 41 63.63 -93.88 41.66
CA PRO A 41 63.43 -94.83 40.57
C PRO A 41 62.29 -95.82 40.90
N GLY A 42 61.63 -96.34 39.86
CA GLY A 42 60.51 -97.28 39.98
C GLY A 42 59.17 -96.71 39.49
N PRO A 43 58.08 -97.48 39.59
CA PRO A 43 56.74 -97.03 39.23
C PRO A 43 56.32 -95.81 40.05
N SER A 44 55.81 -94.76 39.38
CA SER A 44 55.26 -93.60 40.07
C SER A 44 53.89 -93.94 40.68
N PRO A 45 53.68 -93.74 41.99
CA PRO A 45 52.37 -93.97 42.61
C PRO A 45 51.32 -92.93 42.18
N TYR A 46 51.74 -91.86 41.51
CA TYR A 46 50.92 -90.69 41.20
C TYR A 46 50.17 -90.78 39.86
N VAL A 47 50.49 -91.75 38.99
CA VAL A 47 49.93 -91.83 37.63
C VAL A 47 48.42 -92.08 37.66
N GLY A 48 47.96 -93.07 38.44
CA GLY A 48 46.54 -93.43 38.53
C GLY A 48 45.69 -92.29 39.10
N THR A 49 46.09 -91.75 40.26
CA THR A 49 45.41 -90.62 40.90
C THR A 49 45.47 -89.35 40.04
N GLY A 50 46.60 -89.09 39.39
CA GLY A 50 46.79 -87.94 38.51
C GLY A 50 45.87 -87.99 37.28
N MET A 51 45.69 -89.15 36.66
CA MET A 51 44.75 -89.32 35.54
C MET A 51 43.29 -89.18 35.98
N GLN A 52 42.94 -89.65 37.18
CA GLN A 52 41.60 -89.47 37.75
C GLN A 52 41.27 -87.99 37.98
N GLU A 53 42.20 -87.24 38.61
CA GLU A 53 42.02 -85.80 38.84
C GLU A 53 42.01 -84.99 37.54
N TYR A 54 42.83 -85.36 36.56
CA TYR A 54 42.79 -84.75 35.22
C TYR A 54 41.41 -84.87 34.58
N ARG A 55 40.84 -86.09 34.53
CA ARG A 55 39.52 -86.30 33.90
C ARG A 55 38.41 -85.58 34.64
N LYS A 56 38.47 -85.53 35.96
CA LYS A 56 37.53 -84.80 36.81
C LYS A 56 37.55 -83.30 36.50
N LEU A 57 38.72 -82.66 36.55
CA LEU A 57 38.84 -81.22 36.24
C LEU A 57 38.57 -80.92 34.77
N ARG A 58 39.05 -81.75 33.84
CA ARG A 58 38.76 -81.62 32.41
C ARG A 58 37.26 -81.67 32.13
N SER A 59 36.54 -82.61 32.73
CA SER A 59 35.09 -82.73 32.58
C SER A 59 34.35 -81.47 33.06
N THR A 60 34.78 -80.89 34.20
CA THR A 60 34.21 -79.62 34.67
C THR A 60 34.47 -78.46 33.70
N LEU A 61 35.68 -78.36 33.17
CA LEU A 61 36.09 -77.32 32.24
C LEU A 61 35.36 -77.43 30.89
N ASP A 62 35.22 -78.66 30.36
CA ASP A 62 34.47 -78.96 29.13
C ASP A 62 32.97 -78.64 29.29
N LYS A 63 32.41 -78.91 30.49
CA LYS A 63 31.03 -78.54 30.80
C LYS A 63 30.85 -77.02 30.85
N SER A 64 31.73 -76.29 31.54
CA SER A 64 31.71 -74.83 31.58
C SER A 64 31.84 -74.21 30.19
N HIS A 65 32.75 -74.72 29.36
CA HIS A 65 32.93 -74.26 27.97
C HIS A 65 31.69 -74.53 27.11
N SER A 66 31.15 -75.74 27.16
CA SER A 66 29.99 -76.12 26.34
C SER A 66 28.69 -75.40 26.74
N GLU A 67 28.44 -75.21 28.04
CA GLU A 67 27.27 -74.45 28.51
C GLU A 67 27.33 -72.98 28.11
N LEU A 68 28.50 -72.34 28.26
CA LEU A 68 28.69 -70.97 27.80
C LEU A 68 28.53 -70.87 26.28
N LYS A 69 29.06 -71.83 25.52
CA LYS A 69 28.95 -71.85 24.05
C LYS A 69 27.51 -72.01 23.57
N LYS A 70 26.67 -72.79 24.27
CA LYS A 70 25.23 -72.95 23.95
C LYS A 70 24.45 -71.64 24.06
N ASN A 71 24.74 -70.83 25.08
CA ASN A 71 24.03 -69.57 25.35
C ASN A 71 24.80 -68.32 24.91
N LEU A 72 25.87 -68.49 24.12
CA LEU A 72 26.85 -67.43 23.88
C LEU A 72 26.24 -66.16 23.26
N LYS A 73 25.27 -66.30 22.34
CA LYS A 73 24.59 -65.15 21.74
C LYS A 73 23.85 -64.32 22.79
N ASN A 74 23.11 -64.97 23.69
CA ASN A 74 22.33 -64.26 24.72
C ASN A 74 23.26 -63.60 25.74
N GLU A 75 24.31 -64.29 26.19
CA GLU A 75 25.28 -63.70 27.13
C GLU A 75 26.04 -62.53 26.50
N THR A 76 26.45 -62.65 25.24
CA THR A 76 27.15 -61.57 24.52
C THR A 76 26.25 -60.34 24.34
N LEU A 77 24.97 -60.52 24.01
CA LEU A 77 24.03 -59.39 23.89
C LEU A 77 23.66 -58.78 25.23
N LYS A 78 23.66 -59.56 26.30
CA LYS A 78 23.48 -59.06 27.66
C LYS A 78 24.64 -58.15 28.10
N GLU A 79 25.89 -58.49 27.74
CA GLU A 79 27.03 -57.59 27.93
C GLU A 79 26.83 -56.25 27.18
N VAL A 80 26.25 -56.28 25.98
CA VAL A 80 25.92 -55.04 25.23
C VAL A 80 24.88 -54.19 25.97
N ASP A 81 23.81 -54.81 26.49
CA ASP A 81 22.76 -54.10 27.23
C ASP A 81 23.27 -53.47 28.54
N GLU A 82 24.21 -54.14 29.20
CA GLU A 82 24.90 -53.60 30.39
C GLU A 82 25.76 -52.38 30.03
N LEU A 83 26.58 -52.48 28.97
CA LEU A 83 27.38 -51.35 28.49
C LEU A 83 26.52 -50.18 28.00
N LYS A 84 25.37 -50.44 27.38
CA LYS A 84 24.38 -49.39 27.03
C LYS A 84 23.86 -48.67 28.26
N SER A 85 23.56 -49.44 29.31
CA SER A 85 23.08 -48.89 30.59
C SER A 85 24.17 -48.06 31.29
N GLU A 86 25.42 -48.53 31.28
CA GLU A 86 26.58 -47.80 31.81
C GLU A 86 26.87 -46.51 31.03
N ALA A 87 26.68 -46.51 29.71
CA ALA A 87 26.85 -45.34 28.84
C ALA A 87 25.67 -44.35 28.89
N GLY A 88 24.59 -44.66 29.61
CA GLY A 88 23.39 -43.82 29.69
C GLY A 88 22.55 -43.79 28.41
N LEU A 89 22.68 -44.80 27.55
CA LEU A 89 21.86 -44.93 26.34
C LEU A 89 20.48 -45.54 26.67
N PRO A 90 19.43 -45.18 25.91
CA PRO A 90 18.11 -45.76 26.09
C PRO A 90 18.11 -47.26 25.79
N GLY A 91 17.36 -48.04 26.58
CA GLY A 91 17.29 -49.50 26.40
C GLY A 91 16.77 -49.92 25.01
N LYS A 92 15.91 -49.10 24.39
CA LYS A 92 15.45 -49.28 23.01
C LYS A 92 15.90 -48.12 22.14
N ALA A 93 16.74 -48.40 21.15
CA ALA A 93 17.11 -47.46 20.11
C ALA A 93 15.97 -47.29 19.10
N VAL A 94 15.45 -46.06 18.97
CA VAL A 94 14.31 -45.73 18.09
C VAL A 94 14.77 -44.91 16.88
N SER A 95 15.68 -43.96 17.10
CA SER A 95 16.22 -43.11 16.04
C SER A 95 17.44 -43.76 15.36
N ALA A 96 17.78 -43.29 14.16
CA ALA A 96 19.03 -43.72 13.51
C ALA A 96 20.26 -43.41 14.37
N ASN A 97 20.26 -42.29 15.08
CA ASN A 97 21.34 -41.92 16.00
C ASN A 97 21.42 -42.89 17.18
N ASP A 98 20.29 -43.22 17.80
CA ASP A 98 20.27 -44.18 18.91
C ASP A 98 20.87 -45.54 18.49
N ILE A 99 20.58 -45.96 17.25
CA ILE A 99 21.08 -47.22 16.67
C ILE A 99 22.57 -47.11 16.36
N ARG A 100 23.06 -45.95 15.91
CA ARG A 100 24.49 -45.72 15.70
C ARG A 100 25.27 -45.69 17.02
N ASP A 101 24.68 -45.10 18.05
CA ASP A 101 25.27 -45.08 19.39
C ASP A 101 25.34 -46.51 19.95
N GLU A 102 24.27 -47.29 19.82
CA GLU A 102 24.26 -48.73 20.17
C GLU A 102 25.31 -49.52 19.38
N LYS A 103 25.45 -49.26 18.06
CA LYS A 103 26.48 -49.89 17.23
C LYS A 103 27.90 -49.55 17.71
N SER A 104 28.13 -48.31 18.15
CA SER A 104 29.44 -47.89 18.68
C SER A 104 29.84 -48.67 19.94
N ILE A 105 28.86 -49.03 20.79
CA ILE A 105 29.08 -49.88 21.96
C ILE A 105 29.42 -51.31 21.54
N VAL A 106 28.69 -51.85 20.56
CA VAL A 106 28.96 -53.19 20.01
C VAL A 106 30.37 -53.27 19.40
N ASP A 107 30.78 -52.24 18.66
CA ASP A 107 32.12 -52.17 18.06
C ASP A 107 33.22 -52.05 19.13
N ALA A 108 33.02 -51.20 20.15
CA ALA A 108 33.96 -51.08 21.26
C ALA A 108 34.10 -52.39 22.06
N LEU A 109 33.00 -53.10 22.28
CA LEU A 109 33.02 -54.42 22.90
C LEU A 109 33.76 -55.43 22.03
N MET A 110 33.50 -55.43 20.72
CA MET A 110 34.19 -56.29 19.75
C MET A 110 35.71 -56.09 19.78
N ASP A 111 36.17 -54.83 19.83
CA ASP A 111 37.58 -54.47 19.94
C ASP A 111 38.19 -54.94 21.27
N ALA A 112 37.46 -54.81 22.39
CA ALA A 112 37.90 -55.30 23.69
C ALA A 112 38.06 -56.84 23.70
N LYS A 113 37.14 -57.58 23.06
CA LYS A 113 37.26 -59.04 22.90
C LYS A 113 38.41 -59.41 21.97
N ALA A 114 38.63 -58.68 20.88
CA ALA A 114 39.76 -58.88 19.97
C ALA A 114 41.12 -58.66 20.67
N LYS A 115 41.22 -57.63 21.52
CA LYS A 115 42.41 -57.36 22.33
C LYS A 115 42.69 -58.50 23.33
N SER A 116 41.64 -59.05 23.94
CA SER A 116 41.74 -60.18 24.87
C SER A 116 42.16 -61.47 24.17
N LEU A 117 41.58 -61.75 22.99
CA LEU A 117 41.99 -62.88 22.15
C LEU A 117 43.46 -62.76 21.73
N LYS A 118 43.87 -61.58 21.27
CA LYS A 118 45.26 -61.31 20.86
C LYS A 118 46.25 -61.53 21.99
N ALA A 119 45.90 -61.15 23.22
CA ALA A 119 46.74 -61.41 24.40
C ALA A 119 46.96 -62.91 24.68
N ILE A 120 46.02 -63.79 24.27
CA ILE A 120 46.17 -65.24 24.37
C ILE A 120 46.99 -65.81 23.21
N GLU A 121 46.78 -65.31 22.00
CA GLU A 121 47.44 -65.77 20.76
C GLU A 121 48.91 -65.32 20.66
N ASP A 122 49.26 -64.14 21.17
CA ASP A 122 50.62 -63.59 21.15
C ASP A 122 51.56 -64.22 22.21
N ARG A 123 51.11 -65.25 22.93
CA ARG A 123 51.94 -65.95 23.92
C ARG A 123 53.04 -66.78 23.25
N PRO A 124 54.22 -66.98 23.90
CA PRO A 124 55.33 -67.72 23.31
C PRO A 124 54.92 -69.14 22.87
N ALA A 125 55.16 -69.45 21.60
CA ALA A 125 54.76 -70.71 20.99
C ALA A 125 55.43 -71.93 21.67
N ASN A 126 54.63 -72.84 22.19
CA ASN A 126 55.04 -74.12 22.75
C ASN A 126 53.90 -75.14 22.66
N LEU A 127 54.11 -76.37 23.13
CA LEU A 127 53.11 -77.44 23.06
C LEU A 127 51.76 -77.09 23.75
N TYR A 128 51.79 -76.24 24.78
CA TYR A 128 50.58 -75.81 25.49
C TYR A 128 49.80 -74.70 24.78
N THR A 129 50.47 -73.90 23.95
CA THR A 129 49.84 -72.79 23.20
C THR A 129 49.43 -73.21 21.78
N ALA A 130 49.64 -74.47 21.41
CA ALA A 130 49.22 -75.01 20.13
C ALA A 130 47.70 -74.99 20.02
N SER A 131 47.18 -74.69 18.83
CA SER A 131 45.74 -74.66 18.56
C SER A 131 45.05 -76.01 18.78
N ASP A 132 45.79 -77.12 18.67
CA ASP A 132 45.33 -78.49 18.90
C ASP A 132 45.66 -79.02 20.31
N PHE A 133 46.06 -78.14 21.23
CA PHE A 133 46.36 -78.51 22.61
C PHE A 133 45.18 -79.22 23.30
N PRO A 134 43.91 -78.79 23.19
CA PRO A 134 42.79 -79.48 23.82
C PRO A 134 42.65 -80.95 23.42
N GLN A 135 43.02 -81.31 22.17
CA GLN A 135 42.99 -82.67 21.64
C GLN A 135 44.19 -83.51 22.12
N LYS A 136 45.35 -82.88 22.33
CA LYS A 136 46.59 -83.53 22.77
C LYS A 136 46.79 -83.56 24.29
N SER A 137 46.04 -82.76 25.04
CA SER A 137 46.30 -82.49 26.46
C SER A 137 46.29 -83.75 27.32
N GLU A 138 45.36 -84.69 27.12
CA GLU A 138 45.28 -85.91 27.94
C GLU A 138 46.47 -86.84 27.70
N SER A 139 46.82 -87.10 26.43
CA SER A 139 47.96 -87.96 26.08
C SER A 139 49.30 -87.34 26.46
N MET A 140 49.43 -86.01 26.30
CA MET A 140 50.61 -85.26 26.74
C MET A 140 50.77 -85.31 28.26
N TYR A 141 49.70 -85.09 29.02
CA TYR A 141 49.70 -85.16 30.49
C TYR A 141 50.10 -86.56 30.97
N GLN A 142 49.50 -87.61 30.42
CA GLN A 142 49.84 -88.99 30.75
C GLN A 142 51.32 -89.28 30.47
N SER A 143 51.84 -88.82 29.32
CA SER A 143 53.24 -88.98 28.94
C SER A 143 54.18 -88.25 29.92
N GLN A 144 53.80 -87.06 30.39
CA GLN A 144 54.57 -86.29 31.37
C GLN A 144 54.63 -86.97 32.74
N LEU A 145 53.53 -87.57 33.20
CA LEU A 145 53.52 -88.33 34.46
C LEU A 145 54.41 -89.58 34.37
N LEU A 146 54.33 -90.31 33.26
CA LEU A 146 55.14 -91.50 33.01
C LEU A 146 56.64 -91.16 32.93
N ALA A 147 57.00 -90.09 32.21
CA ALA A 147 58.38 -89.69 32.00
C ALA A 147 59.02 -89.06 33.26
N SER A 148 58.29 -88.18 33.96
CA SER A 148 58.83 -87.44 35.11
C SER A 148 58.90 -88.28 36.38
N ARG A 149 57.94 -89.21 36.57
CA ARG A 149 57.70 -89.94 37.83
C ARG A 149 57.48 -89.05 39.05
N LYS A 150 57.19 -87.76 38.85
CA LYS A 150 56.93 -86.77 39.91
C LYS A 150 55.46 -86.75 40.32
N PHE A 151 55.16 -85.98 41.35
CA PHE A 151 53.79 -85.67 41.76
C PHE A 151 53.05 -84.92 40.63
N TYR A 152 51.76 -85.22 40.44
CA TYR A 152 51.00 -84.79 39.25
C TYR A 152 50.58 -83.31 39.27
N GLY A 153 50.57 -82.65 40.44
CA GLY A 153 49.96 -81.33 40.63
C GLY A 153 50.49 -80.25 39.69
N GLU A 154 51.82 -80.16 39.52
CA GLU A 154 52.44 -79.15 38.64
C GLU A 154 51.98 -79.29 37.18
N PHE A 155 51.86 -80.53 36.69
CA PHE A 155 51.41 -80.81 35.34
C PHE A 155 49.91 -80.57 35.21
N LEU A 156 49.13 -81.00 36.20
CA LEU A 156 47.68 -80.85 36.21
C LEU A 156 47.29 -79.37 36.15
N ASP A 157 47.86 -78.56 37.04
CA ASP A 157 47.58 -77.12 37.11
C ASP A 157 47.97 -76.41 35.80
N ARG A 158 49.11 -76.79 35.22
CA ARG A 158 49.57 -76.26 33.93
C ARG A 158 48.61 -76.61 32.81
N HIS A 159 48.20 -77.88 32.72
CA HIS A 159 47.27 -78.34 31.68
C HIS A 159 45.90 -77.66 31.81
N MET A 160 45.34 -77.55 33.01
CA MET A 160 44.04 -76.93 33.23
C MET A 160 44.08 -75.42 32.95
N SER A 161 45.15 -74.73 33.35
CA SER A 161 45.36 -73.31 33.03
C SER A 161 45.42 -73.07 31.51
N GLU A 162 46.13 -73.92 30.79
CA GLU A 162 46.31 -73.77 29.34
C GLU A 162 45.05 -74.19 28.56
N LEU A 163 44.29 -75.18 29.06
CA LEU A 163 42.97 -75.53 28.51
C LEU A 163 41.97 -74.39 28.70
N ALA A 164 41.96 -73.75 29.88
CA ALA A 164 41.08 -72.62 30.17
C ALA A 164 41.34 -71.44 29.23
N LYS A 165 42.61 -71.17 28.90
CA LYS A 165 43.00 -70.18 27.87
C LYS A 165 42.59 -70.58 26.46
N ALA A 166 42.78 -71.86 26.09
CA ALA A 166 42.34 -72.36 24.78
C ALA A 166 40.82 -72.22 24.60
N TYR A 167 40.03 -72.54 25.64
CA TYR A 167 38.58 -72.35 25.62
C TYR A 167 38.16 -70.89 25.67
N SER A 168 38.86 -70.03 26.42
CA SER A 168 38.61 -68.58 26.35
C SER A 168 38.86 -68.03 24.95
N ALA A 169 39.92 -68.46 24.26
CA ALA A 169 40.18 -68.08 22.88
C ALA A 169 39.09 -68.54 21.91
N ASP A 170 38.57 -69.77 22.05
CA ASP A 170 37.43 -70.27 21.25
C ASP A 170 36.17 -69.42 21.49
N ILE A 171 35.88 -69.08 22.74
CA ILE A 171 34.72 -68.24 23.09
C ILE A 171 34.90 -66.81 22.56
N TYR A 172 36.07 -66.18 22.72
CA TYR A 172 36.32 -64.84 22.17
C TYR A 172 36.13 -64.80 20.65
N LYS A 173 36.62 -65.80 19.91
CA LYS A 173 36.40 -65.91 18.45
C LYS A 173 34.92 -65.96 18.11
N ALA A 174 34.15 -66.76 18.84
CA ALA A 174 32.71 -66.87 18.63
C ALA A 174 31.94 -65.59 19.05
N GLN A 175 32.34 -64.92 20.14
CA GLN A 175 31.77 -63.62 20.54
C GLN A 175 32.02 -62.54 19.48
N ILE A 176 33.25 -62.45 18.96
CA ILE A 176 33.60 -61.50 17.90
C ILE A 176 32.73 -61.73 16.66
N ALA A 177 32.47 -62.99 16.27
CA ALA A 177 31.59 -63.29 15.15
C ALA A 177 30.14 -62.82 15.40
N ILE A 178 29.62 -63.02 16.61
CA ILE A 178 28.29 -62.55 17.02
C ILE A 178 28.23 -61.01 16.99
N LEU A 179 29.20 -60.34 17.61
CA LEU A 179 29.26 -58.88 17.66
C LEU A 179 29.40 -58.25 16.27
N LYS A 180 30.19 -58.87 15.39
CA LYS A 180 30.32 -58.44 13.99
C LYS A 180 29.00 -58.55 13.23
N GLN A 181 28.26 -59.64 13.43
CA GLN A 181 26.93 -59.80 12.85
C GLN A 181 25.96 -58.73 13.40
N THR A 182 25.93 -58.52 14.71
CA THR A 182 25.08 -57.52 15.36
C THR A 182 25.41 -56.09 14.89
N SER A 183 26.70 -55.75 14.76
CA SER A 183 27.15 -54.45 14.23
C SER A 183 26.65 -54.21 12.80
N GLN A 184 26.68 -55.25 11.94
CA GLN A 184 26.16 -55.15 10.57
C GLN A 184 24.62 -55.02 10.54
N GLU A 185 23.90 -55.73 11.42
CA GLU A 185 22.45 -55.60 11.53
C GLU A 185 22.03 -54.19 11.97
N LEU A 186 22.75 -53.60 12.94
CA LEU A 186 22.53 -52.22 13.39
C LEU A 186 22.86 -51.20 12.29
N GLU A 187 23.96 -51.39 11.56
CA GLU A 187 24.33 -50.54 10.42
C GLU A 187 23.24 -50.52 9.34
N ASN A 188 22.74 -51.71 8.96
CA ASN A 188 21.69 -51.84 7.96
C ASN A 188 20.39 -51.14 8.43
N LYS A 189 20.05 -51.27 9.71
CA LYS A 189 18.86 -50.64 10.31
C LYS A 189 18.99 -49.11 10.35
N ALA A 190 20.15 -48.58 10.75
CA ALA A 190 20.42 -47.14 10.75
C ALA A 190 20.31 -46.56 9.34
N ARG A 191 20.94 -47.20 8.34
CA ARG A 191 20.88 -46.77 6.93
C ARG A 191 19.46 -46.78 6.37
N SER A 192 18.66 -47.78 6.73
CA SER A 192 17.25 -47.87 6.31
C SER A 192 16.44 -46.68 6.83
N LEU A 193 16.58 -46.34 8.11
CA LEU A 193 15.89 -45.19 8.73
C LEU A 193 16.38 -43.85 8.17
N GLU A 194 17.67 -43.71 7.92
CA GLU A 194 18.23 -42.50 7.28
C GLU A 194 17.70 -42.32 5.86
N ALA A 195 17.64 -43.39 5.07
CA ALA A 195 17.10 -43.36 3.71
C ALA A 195 15.58 -43.08 3.68
N GLU A 196 14.83 -43.58 4.66
CA GLU A 196 13.41 -43.25 4.83
C GLU A 196 13.21 -41.78 5.19
N ALA A 197 13.98 -41.26 6.16
CA ALA A 197 13.92 -39.85 6.55
C ALA A 197 14.28 -38.91 5.38
N GLN A 198 15.30 -39.26 4.59
CA GLN A 198 15.68 -38.49 3.39
C GLN A 198 14.59 -38.49 2.32
N ARG A 199 13.94 -39.64 2.07
CA ARG A 199 12.82 -39.73 1.11
C ARG A 199 11.64 -38.87 1.56
N ALA A 200 11.28 -38.94 2.84
CA ALA A 200 10.20 -38.13 3.40
C ALA A 200 10.49 -36.62 3.30
N ALA A 201 11.74 -36.20 3.58
CA ALA A 201 12.15 -34.80 3.42
C ALA A 201 12.11 -34.34 1.95
N ALA A 202 12.55 -35.19 1.02
CA ALA A 202 12.53 -34.89 -0.42
C ALA A 202 11.10 -34.77 -0.97
N GLU A 203 10.17 -35.61 -0.50
CA GLU A 203 8.75 -35.54 -0.87
C GLU A 203 8.10 -34.24 -0.37
N VAL A 204 8.38 -33.85 0.88
CA VAL A 204 7.90 -32.57 1.45
C VAL A 204 8.44 -31.37 0.67
N GLU A 205 9.70 -31.40 0.26
CA GLU A 205 10.31 -30.37 -0.59
C GLU A 205 9.65 -30.30 -1.98
N ALA A 206 9.37 -31.45 -2.59
CA ALA A 206 8.72 -31.53 -3.89
C ALA A 206 7.28 -31.01 -3.85
N ASP A 207 6.49 -31.37 -2.83
CA ASP A 207 5.14 -30.82 -2.60
C ASP A 207 5.17 -29.30 -2.44
N TYR A 208 6.09 -28.81 -1.59
CA TYR A 208 6.26 -27.37 -1.39
C TYR A 208 6.56 -26.64 -2.70
N LYS A 209 7.51 -27.12 -3.51
CA LYS A 209 7.83 -26.53 -4.82
C LYS A 209 6.64 -26.53 -5.77
N ALA A 210 5.91 -27.64 -5.84
CA ALA A 210 4.72 -27.77 -6.69
C ALA A 210 3.61 -26.79 -6.25
N ARG A 211 3.38 -26.65 -4.95
CA ARG A 211 2.41 -25.69 -4.40
C ARG A 211 2.85 -24.25 -4.60
N LYS A 212 4.14 -23.95 -4.42
CA LYS A 212 4.72 -22.61 -4.62
C LYS A 212 4.55 -22.14 -6.06
N ALA A 213 4.79 -23.01 -7.04
CA ALA A 213 4.56 -22.71 -8.45
C ALA A 213 3.08 -22.44 -8.80
N ASN A 214 2.14 -22.89 -7.96
CA ASN A 214 0.70 -22.81 -8.20
C ASN A 214 -0.04 -21.81 -7.28
N VAL A 215 0.68 -20.98 -6.52
CA VAL A 215 0.07 -20.03 -5.55
C VAL A 215 -0.98 -19.14 -6.21
N GLU A 216 -0.68 -18.49 -7.34
CA GLU A 216 -1.64 -17.60 -8.01
C GLU A 216 -2.89 -18.33 -8.51
N LYS A 217 -2.72 -19.55 -9.03
CA LYS A 217 -3.85 -20.37 -9.51
C LYS A 217 -4.76 -20.77 -8.34
N LYS A 218 -4.17 -21.09 -7.18
CA LYS A 218 -4.91 -21.39 -5.95
C LYS A 218 -5.66 -20.16 -5.43
N VAL A 219 -4.97 -19.01 -5.30
CA VAL A 219 -5.59 -17.74 -4.86
C VAL A 219 -6.76 -17.36 -5.78
N GLN A 220 -6.60 -17.49 -7.10
CA GLN A 220 -7.66 -17.22 -8.05
C GLN A 220 -8.86 -18.17 -7.84
N SER A 221 -8.60 -19.47 -7.76
CA SER A 221 -9.67 -20.47 -7.54
C SER A 221 -10.44 -20.23 -6.24
N GLU A 222 -9.78 -19.83 -5.15
CA GLU A 222 -10.44 -19.52 -3.88
C GLU A 222 -11.31 -18.26 -3.99
N LEU A 223 -10.84 -17.23 -4.70
CA LEU A 223 -11.63 -16.03 -4.96
C LEU A 223 -12.83 -16.30 -5.86
N ASP A 224 -12.69 -17.13 -6.88
CA ASP A 224 -13.80 -17.53 -7.77
C ASP A 224 -14.87 -18.31 -7.00
N GLN A 225 -14.45 -19.25 -6.15
CA GLN A 225 -15.36 -20.00 -5.27
C GLN A 225 -16.10 -19.07 -4.30
N ALA A 226 -15.39 -18.15 -3.63
CA ALA A 226 -15.99 -17.18 -2.73
C ALA A 226 -16.96 -16.22 -3.46
N GLY A 227 -16.60 -15.81 -4.69
CA GLY A 227 -17.44 -14.96 -5.54
C GLY A 227 -18.73 -15.63 -5.99
N ASN A 228 -18.66 -16.93 -6.34
CA ASN A 228 -19.79 -17.75 -6.75
C ASN A 228 -20.75 -18.08 -5.61
N ALA A 229 -20.28 -18.07 -4.35
CA ALA A 229 -21.11 -18.30 -3.17
C ALA A 229 -21.99 -17.09 -2.80
N LEU A 230 -21.69 -15.90 -3.32
CA LEU A 230 -22.44 -14.67 -3.07
C LEU A 230 -23.60 -14.53 -4.08
N PRO A 231 -24.78 -13.98 -3.68
CA PRO A 231 -25.92 -13.78 -4.59
C PRO A 231 -25.54 -13.01 -5.85
N GLN A 232 -26.09 -13.33 -7.01
CA GLN A 232 -25.79 -12.56 -8.23
C GLN A 232 -26.29 -11.12 -8.11
N LEU A 233 -25.51 -10.16 -8.59
CA LEU A 233 -25.93 -8.77 -8.68
C LEU A 233 -26.80 -8.57 -9.94
N THR A 234 -27.97 -7.95 -9.79
CA THR A 234 -28.85 -7.57 -10.91
C THR A 234 -28.52 -6.15 -11.38
N ASN A 235 -28.07 -6.02 -12.64
CA ASN A 235 -27.63 -4.75 -13.26
C ASN A 235 -26.68 -3.90 -12.38
N PRO A 236 -25.58 -4.50 -11.87
CA PRO A 236 -24.66 -3.79 -10.99
C PRO A 236 -24.00 -2.60 -11.66
N THR A 237 -23.88 -1.50 -10.92
CA THR A 237 -22.98 -0.44 -11.31
C THR A 237 -21.53 -0.91 -11.18
N PRO A 238 -20.58 -0.32 -11.92
CA PRO A 238 -19.16 -0.60 -11.72
C PRO A 238 -18.70 -0.40 -10.27
N GLU A 239 -19.29 0.54 -9.55
CA GLU A 239 -19.00 0.81 -8.14
C GLU A 239 -19.44 -0.35 -7.24
N GLN A 240 -20.61 -0.95 -7.50
CA GLN A 240 -21.08 -2.14 -6.79
C GLN A 240 -20.18 -3.36 -7.05
N TRP A 241 -19.71 -3.53 -8.30
CA TRP A 241 -18.72 -4.57 -8.61
C TRP A 241 -17.42 -4.38 -7.85
N LEU A 242 -16.92 -3.14 -7.81
CA LEU A 242 -15.66 -2.79 -7.15
C LEU A 242 -15.75 -2.98 -5.63
N GLU A 243 -16.87 -2.59 -5.03
CA GLU A 243 -17.16 -2.82 -3.61
C GLU A 243 -17.17 -4.31 -3.28
N ARG A 244 -17.90 -5.12 -4.06
CA ARG A 244 -17.97 -6.58 -3.86
C ARG A 244 -16.60 -7.25 -3.99
N ALA A 245 -15.83 -6.89 -5.02
CA ALA A 245 -14.47 -7.41 -5.20
C ALA A 245 -13.56 -7.05 -4.03
N THR A 246 -13.66 -5.81 -3.53
CA THR A 246 -12.88 -5.33 -2.38
C THR A 246 -13.24 -6.11 -1.11
N GLN A 247 -14.53 -6.36 -0.87
CA GLN A 247 -14.99 -7.17 0.26
C GLN A 247 -14.47 -8.61 0.18
N LEU A 248 -14.55 -9.26 -0.99
CA LEU A 248 -14.05 -10.62 -1.21
C LEU A 248 -12.55 -10.74 -0.91
N VAL A 249 -11.74 -9.84 -1.48
CA VAL A 249 -10.29 -9.85 -1.27
C VAL A 249 -9.93 -9.54 0.19
N THR A 250 -10.62 -8.59 0.82
CA THR A 250 -10.39 -8.25 2.24
C THR A 250 -10.70 -9.42 3.16
N GLN A 251 -11.82 -10.13 2.91
CA GLN A 251 -12.19 -11.31 3.68
C GLN A 251 -11.19 -12.45 3.46
N ALA A 252 -10.71 -12.65 2.22
CA ALA A 252 -9.68 -13.64 1.91
C ALA A 252 -8.37 -13.34 2.68
N ILE A 253 -7.91 -12.09 2.71
CA ILE A 253 -6.73 -11.68 3.50
C ILE A 253 -6.93 -12.00 4.99
N ALA A 254 -8.09 -11.65 5.55
CA ALA A 254 -8.39 -11.92 6.95
C ALA A 254 -8.36 -13.43 7.26
N ASN A 255 -8.93 -14.25 6.38
CA ASN A 255 -8.91 -15.72 6.51
C ASN A 255 -7.47 -16.27 6.42
N LYS A 256 -6.66 -15.80 5.47
CA LYS A 256 -5.26 -16.23 5.33
C LYS A 256 -4.39 -15.83 6.53
N LYS A 257 -4.59 -14.64 7.10
CA LYS A 257 -3.90 -14.22 8.35
C LYS A 257 -4.27 -15.10 9.56
N LYS A 258 -5.52 -15.55 9.66
CA LYS A 258 -5.93 -16.54 10.68
C LYS A 258 -5.19 -17.87 10.48
N LEU A 259 -5.12 -18.37 9.24
CA LEU A 259 -4.37 -19.59 8.91
C LEU A 259 -2.87 -19.44 9.20
N GLN A 260 -2.28 -18.28 8.90
CA GLN A 260 -0.88 -17.97 9.21
C GLN A 260 -0.61 -18.03 10.71
N THR A 261 -1.50 -17.46 11.53
CA THR A 261 -1.40 -17.51 12.99
C THR A 261 -1.48 -18.94 13.51
N ALA A 262 -2.42 -19.74 13.01
CA ALA A 262 -2.54 -21.16 13.37
C ALA A 262 -1.29 -21.96 12.96
N ASN A 263 -0.75 -21.71 11.76
CA ASN A 263 0.43 -22.39 11.26
C ASN A 263 1.71 -22.04 12.05
N ASN A 264 1.85 -20.80 12.53
CA ASN A 264 2.95 -20.41 13.41
C ASN A 264 2.96 -21.20 14.73
N ALA A 265 1.78 -21.55 15.25
CA ALA A 265 1.67 -22.42 16.43
C ALA A 265 2.14 -23.86 16.13
N LEU A 266 1.95 -24.35 14.90
CA LEU A 266 2.46 -25.66 14.47
C LEU A 266 3.99 -25.67 14.40
N ILE A 267 4.62 -24.59 13.93
CA ILE A 267 6.10 -24.48 13.92
C ILE A 267 6.66 -24.57 15.34
N ALA A 268 6.04 -23.89 16.31
CA ALA A 268 6.48 -23.88 17.70
C ALA A 268 6.29 -25.22 18.43
N LYS A 269 5.26 -25.99 18.04
CA LYS A 269 4.88 -27.28 18.67
C LYS A 269 5.31 -28.51 17.88
N ALA A 270 6.13 -28.34 16.84
CA ALA A 270 6.50 -29.43 15.94
C ALA A 270 7.27 -30.54 16.70
N PRO A 271 6.81 -31.81 16.64
CA PRO A 271 7.41 -32.91 17.40
C PRO A 271 8.76 -33.39 16.85
N ASN A 272 9.09 -33.06 15.60
CA ASN A 272 10.33 -33.45 14.94
C ASN A 272 10.69 -32.46 13.81
N ALA A 273 11.87 -32.64 13.23
CA ALA A 273 12.40 -31.77 12.18
C ALA A 273 11.53 -31.77 10.90
N LEU A 274 10.96 -32.91 10.51
CA LEU A 274 10.14 -33.03 9.30
C LEU A 274 8.82 -32.26 9.43
N GLU A 275 8.12 -32.41 10.56
CA GLU A 275 6.89 -31.65 10.83
C GLU A 275 7.16 -30.16 10.97
N LYS A 276 8.31 -29.78 11.56
CA LYS A 276 8.74 -28.38 11.61
C LYS A 276 8.99 -27.81 10.21
N GLN A 277 9.61 -28.59 9.33
CA GLN A 277 9.87 -28.20 7.94
C GLN A 277 8.56 -28.05 7.14
N LYS A 278 7.63 -29.01 7.23
CA LYS A 278 6.28 -28.90 6.63
C LYS A 278 5.55 -27.64 7.07
N ALA A 279 5.54 -27.35 8.37
CA ALA A 279 4.92 -26.15 8.92
C ALA A 279 5.61 -24.87 8.42
N THR A 280 6.94 -24.89 8.29
CA THR A 280 7.72 -23.75 7.76
C THR A 280 7.38 -23.49 6.28
N TYR A 281 7.30 -24.53 5.45
CA TYR A 281 6.89 -24.41 4.05
C TYR A 281 5.45 -23.95 3.88
N ASN A 282 4.53 -24.40 4.74
CA ASN A 282 3.17 -23.88 4.78
C ASN A 282 3.12 -22.39 5.16
N ALA A 283 3.99 -21.92 6.07
CA ALA A 283 4.07 -20.50 6.42
C ALA A 283 4.51 -19.65 5.24
N ASP A 284 5.54 -20.10 4.51
CA ASP A 284 6.05 -19.41 3.32
C ASP A 284 4.97 -19.29 2.22
N LEU A 285 4.25 -20.38 1.93
CA LEU A 285 3.13 -20.35 0.98
C LEU A 285 2.02 -19.38 1.42
N LEU A 286 1.71 -19.30 2.72
CA LEU A 286 0.71 -18.35 3.24
C LEU A 286 1.18 -16.91 3.10
N VAL A 287 2.48 -16.63 3.20
CA VAL A 287 3.04 -15.29 2.95
C VAL A 287 2.85 -14.92 1.48
N ASP A 288 3.19 -15.80 0.55
CA ASP A 288 3.00 -15.58 -0.90
C ASP A 288 1.51 -15.38 -1.26
N GLU A 289 0.61 -16.18 -0.69
CA GLU A 289 -0.85 -16.04 -0.87
C GLU A 289 -1.38 -14.69 -0.34
N ILE A 290 -0.90 -14.23 0.84
CA ILE A 290 -1.28 -12.94 1.41
C ILE A 290 -0.76 -11.79 0.55
N ALA A 291 0.48 -11.87 0.06
CA ALA A 291 1.08 -10.86 -0.81
C ALA A 291 0.32 -10.71 -2.14
N SER A 292 -0.08 -11.83 -2.76
CA SER A 292 -0.94 -11.84 -3.94
C SER A 292 -2.27 -11.11 -3.72
N LEU A 293 -2.95 -11.42 -2.61
CA LEU A 293 -4.22 -10.79 -2.24
C LEU A 293 -4.05 -9.29 -1.93
N GLN A 294 -2.96 -8.88 -1.28
CA GLN A 294 -2.65 -7.47 -1.02
C GLN A 294 -2.45 -6.69 -2.33
N ALA A 295 -1.69 -7.23 -3.28
CA ALA A 295 -1.51 -6.61 -4.59
C ALA A 295 -2.84 -6.43 -5.36
N ARG A 296 -3.80 -7.36 -5.19
CA ARG A 296 -5.15 -7.24 -5.76
C ARG A 296 -5.96 -6.15 -5.05
N LEU A 297 -5.88 -6.06 -3.73
CA LEU A 297 -6.55 -5.01 -2.95
C LEU A 297 -6.08 -3.61 -3.33
N ASP A 298 -4.77 -3.43 -3.54
CA ASP A 298 -4.20 -2.15 -3.95
C ASP A 298 -4.70 -1.70 -5.32
N LYS A 299 -4.83 -2.64 -6.28
CA LYS A 299 -5.42 -2.36 -7.60
C LYS A 299 -6.89 -1.94 -7.50
N LEU A 300 -7.68 -2.59 -6.65
CA LEU A 300 -9.09 -2.23 -6.43
C LEU A 300 -9.22 -0.84 -5.78
N ASN A 301 -8.37 -0.52 -4.81
CA ASN A 301 -8.34 0.79 -4.16
C ASN A 301 -7.95 1.91 -5.14
N ALA A 302 -6.95 1.67 -6.01
CA ALA A 302 -6.54 2.62 -7.03
C ALA A 302 -7.66 2.91 -8.05
N GLU A 303 -8.39 1.88 -8.50
CA GLU A 303 -9.54 2.06 -9.39
C GLU A 303 -10.68 2.83 -8.70
N THR A 304 -10.90 2.59 -7.40
CA THR A 304 -11.90 3.32 -6.61
C THR A 304 -11.55 4.80 -6.55
N ALA A 305 -10.29 5.13 -6.25
CA ALA A 305 -9.81 6.50 -6.19
C ALA A 305 -9.92 7.20 -7.56
N ARG A 306 -9.54 6.51 -8.64
CA ARG A 306 -9.65 7.01 -10.01
C ARG A 306 -11.10 7.36 -10.36
N ARG A 307 -12.06 6.48 -10.05
CA ARG A 307 -13.49 6.72 -10.33
C ARG A 307 -14.04 7.89 -9.54
N LYS A 308 -13.65 8.02 -8.26
CA LYS A 308 -14.02 9.18 -7.43
C LYS A 308 -13.49 10.49 -8.02
N GLU A 309 -12.25 10.52 -8.51
CA GLU A 309 -11.71 11.72 -9.15
C GLU A 309 -12.40 12.03 -10.48
N ILE A 310 -12.69 11.02 -11.30
CA ILE A 310 -13.49 11.20 -12.53
C ILE A 310 -14.86 11.80 -12.20
N ALA A 311 -15.55 11.27 -11.19
CA ALA A 311 -16.83 11.79 -10.73
C ALA A 311 -16.71 13.22 -10.18
N ARG A 312 -15.66 13.52 -9.41
CA ARG A 312 -15.37 14.87 -8.89
C ARG A 312 -15.14 15.86 -10.03
N GLN A 313 -14.32 15.51 -11.01
CA GLN A 313 -14.05 16.34 -12.18
C GLN A 313 -15.30 16.55 -13.03
N ALA A 314 -16.10 15.51 -13.23
CA ALA A 314 -17.39 15.61 -13.92
C ALA A 314 -18.37 16.55 -13.17
N ALA A 315 -18.41 16.48 -11.83
CA ALA A 315 -19.23 17.36 -11.01
C ALA A 315 -18.77 18.82 -11.07
N ILE A 316 -17.46 19.07 -11.00
CA ILE A 316 -16.88 20.41 -11.18
C ILE A 316 -17.20 20.94 -12.59
N ARG A 317 -17.00 20.12 -13.63
CA ARG A 317 -17.33 20.46 -15.02
C ARG A 317 -18.80 20.85 -15.15
N ALA A 318 -19.70 20.03 -14.64
CA ALA A 318 -21.14 20.28 -14.66
C ALA A 318 -21.51 21.58 -13.92
N ALA A 319 -20.97 21.80 -12.71
CA ALA A 319 -21.24 22.98 -11.90
C ALA A 319 -20.73 24.30 -12.50
N ASN A 320 -19.80 24.26 -13.45
CA ASN A 320 -19.25 25.43 -14.16
C ASN A 320 -19.69 25.48 -15.64
N THR A 321 -20.68 24.68 -16.03
CA THR A 321 -21.23 24.67 -17.39
C THR A 321 -22.46 25.58 -17.49
N TYR A 322 -22.43 26.54 -18.40
CA TYR A 322 -23.57 27.35 -18.83
C TYR A 322 -24.17 26.75 -20.10
N ALA A 323 -25.38 26.19 -19.98
CA ALA A 323 -26.07 25.58 -21.10
C ALA A 323 -27.03 26.58 -21.77
N MET A 324 -26.97 26.69 -23.10
CA MET A 324 -27.78 27.58 -23.92
C MET A 324 -28.36 26.81 -25.14
N PRO A 325 -29.59 27.13 -25.60
CA PRO A 325 -30.13 26.59 -26.86
C PRO A 325 -29.56 27.35 -28.08
N ALA A 326 -29.41 26.69 -29.23
CA ALA A 326 -28.90 27.31 -30.46
C ALA A 326 -29.76 28.49 -30.98
N ASN A 327 -31.08 28.42 -30.80
CA ASN A 327 -32.03 29.35 -31.45
C ASN A 327 -32.57 30.44 -30.50
N GLY A 328 -32.00 30.58 -29.31
CA GLY A 328 -32.44 31.61 -28.37
C GLY A 328 -31.90 32.98 -28.75
N SER A 329 -32.77 33.90 -29.21
CA SER A 329 -32.37 35.29 -29.50
C SER A 329 -31.77 36.00 -28.28
N VAL A 330 -32.29 35.68 -27.09
CA VAL A 330 -31.78 36.09 -25.78
C VAL A 330 -32.02 34.95 -24.80
N VAL A 331 -31.00 34.55 -24.06
CA VAL A 331 -31.02 33.42 -23.12
C VAL A 331 -30.33 33.85 -21.83
N ALA A 332 -30.97 33.62 -20.68
CA ALA A 332 -30.32 33.70 -19.38
C ALA A 332 -30.14 32.28 -18.83
N THR A 333 -28.96 31.97 -18.28
CA THR A 333 -28.60 30.63 -17.80
C THR A 333 -27.77 30.72 -16.52
N ALA A 334 -27.96 29.77 -15.63
CA ALA A 334 -27.25 29.62 -14.36
C ALA A 334 -26.31 28.41 -14.43
N ALA A 335 -25.04 28.61 -14.04
CA ALA A 335 -24.00 27.59 -14.11
C ALA A 335 -24.42 26.30 -13.40
N GLY A 336 -24.42 25.18 -14.12
CA GLY A 336 -24.81 23.85 -13.62
C GLY A 336 -26.28 23.69 -13.21
N ARG A 337 -27.13 24.70 -13.45
CA ARG A 337 -28.54 24.72 -13.04
C ARG A 337 -29.51 24.85 -14.22
N GLY A 338 -29.07 25.42 -15.34
CA GLY A 338 -29.86 25.53 -16.56
C GLY A 338 -30.46 26.93 -16.79
N LEU A 339 -31.55 27.01 -17.54
CA LEU A 339 -32.14 28.28 -18.00
C LEU A 339 -32.81 29.06 -16.87
N ILE A 340 -32.57 30.36 -16.78
CA ILE A 340 -33.27 31.24 -15.83
C ILE A 340 -34.63 31.62 -16.42
N GLN A 341 -35.69 31.48 -15.62
CA GLN A 341 -37.06 31.88 -15.99
C GLN A 341 -37.13 33.38 -16.32
N VAL A 342 -37.85 33.73 -17.39
CA VAL A 342 -38.19 35.13 -17.72
C VAL A 342 -39.68 35.33 -17.43
N ALA A 343 -40.03 36.22 -16.50
CA ALA A 343 -41.40 36.37 -15.96
C ALA A 343 -42.48 36.61 -17.03
N GLN A 344 -42.11 37.22 -18.15
CA GLN A 344 -43.00 37.54 -19.29
C GLN A 344 -42.57 36.85 -20.59
N GLY A 345 -41.76 35.79 -20.49
CA GLY A 345 -41.24 35.02 -21.63
C GLY A 345 -40.07 35.69 -22.36
N ALA A 346 -39.28 34.92 -23.10
CA ALA A 346 -38.04 35.40 -23.73
C ALA A 346 -38.24 36.54 -24.74
N ALA A 347 -39.40 36.60 -25.41
CA ALA A 347 -39.73 37.69 -26.34
C ALA A 347 -39.83 39.05 -25.66
N SER A 348 -40.40 39.12 -24.45
CA SER A 348 -40.50 40.35 -23.66
C SER A 348 -39.13 40.90 -23.27
N LEU A 349 -38.19 40.01 -22.93
CA LEU A 349 -36.80 40.37 -22.62
C LEU A 349 -36.08 40.91 -23.87
N ALA A 350 -36.23 40.23 -25.01
CA ALA A 350 -35.65 40.68 -26.27
C ALA A 350 -36.19 42.06 -26.68
N GLN A 351 -37.48 42.33 -26.45
CA GLN A 351 -38.08 43.64 -26.67
C GLN A 351 -37.51 44.69 -25.72
N ALA A 352 -37.42 44.41 -24.42
CA ALA A 352 -36.88 45.35 -23.44
C ALA A 352 -35.41 45.73 -23.74
N ILE A 353 -34.59 44.76 -24.19
CA ILE A 353 -33.22 45.05 -24.64
C ILE A 353 -33.22 45.96 -25.87
N SER A 354 -34.10 45.69 -26.84
CA SER A 354 -34.23 46.51 -28.05
C SER A 354 -34.68 47.94 -27.72
N ASP A 355 -35.62 48.10 -26.79
CA ASP A 355 -36.08 49.40 -26.31
C ASP A 355 -34.96 50.15 -25.59
N ALA A 356 -34.19 49.47 -24.75
CA ALA A 356 -33.07 50.05 -24.03
C ALA A 356 -31.95 50.52 -25.00
N ILE A 357 -31.64 49.71 -26.02
CA ILE A 357 -30.71 50.09 -27.11
C ILE A 357 -31.23 51.34 -27.83
N ALA A 358 -32.52 51.38 -28.18
CA ALA A 358 -33.12 52.52 -28.87
C ALA A 358 -33.14 53.79 -28.02
N VAL A 359 -33.43 53.69 -26.71
CA VAL A 359 -33.34 54.81 -25.77
C VAL A 359 -31.90 55.30 -25.68
N LEU A 360 -30.93 54.40 -25.51
CA LEU A 360 -29.52 54.77 -25.40
C LEU A 360 -29.03 55.48 -26.67
N GLY A 361 -29.40 54.99 -27.86
CA GLY A 361 -29.07 55.64 -29.13
C GLY A 361 -29.64 57.07 -29.25
N ARG A 362 -30.85 57.32 -28.75
CA ARG A 362 -31.44 58.68 -28.73
C ARG A 362 -30.76 59.62 -27.75
N VAL A 363 -30.34 59.12 -26.58
CA VAL A 363 -29.72 59.93 -25.51
C VAL A 363 -28.28 60.30 -25.84
N LEU A 364 -27.54 59.42 -26.53
CA LEU A 364 -26.16 59.70 -26.96
C LEU A 364 -26.06 60.87 -27.94
N ALA A 365 -27.15 61.22 -28.64
CA ALA A 365 -27.20 62.39 -29.51
C ALA A 365 -27.19 63.73 -28.72
N SER A 366 -27.47 63.71 -27.41
CA SER A 366 -27.67 64.91 -26.59
C SER A 366 -26.72 65.06 -25.40
N ALA A 367 -25.86 64.07 -25.09
CA ALA A 367 -24.88 64.17 -24.01
C ALA A 367 -23.58 63.39 -24.33
N PRO A 368 -22.38 63.99 -24.14
CA PRO A 368 -21.09 63.34 -24.43
C PRO A 368 -20.64 62.34 -23.36
N SER A 369 -21.47 62.02 -22.37
CA SER A 369 -21.15 61.10 -21.27
C SER A 369 -21.64 59.67 -21.54
N VAL A 370 -20.97 58.69 -20.95
CA VAL A 370 -21.44 57.30 -20.93
C VAL A 370 -22.79 57.20 -20.21
N MET A 371 -23.75 56.54 -20.86
CA MET A 371 -25.11 56.34 -20.34
C MET A 371 -25.42 54.84 -20.28
N ALA A 372 -26.16 54.44 -19.25
CA ALA A 372 -26.68 53.09 -19.12
C ALA A 372 -28.22 53.13 -19.13
N VAL A 373 -28.84 52.14 -19.77
CA VAL A 373 -30.30 51.99 -19.79
C VAL A 373 -30.63 50.60 -19.29
N GLY A 374 -31.30 50.53 -18.13
CA GLY A 374 -31.78 49.27 -17.55
C GLY A 374 -32.82 48.62 -18.44
N PHE A 375 -32.75 47.30 -18.62
CA PHE A 375 -33.71 46.53 -19.43
C PHE A 375 -34.32 45.34 -18.67
N ALA A 376 -33.67 44.85 -17.62
CA ALA A 376 -34.23 43.80 -16.78
C ALA A 376 -33.71 43.86 -15.34
N SER A 377 -34.44 43.22 -14.44
CA SER A 377 -34.00 42.95 -13.07
C SER A 377 -34.02 41.44 -12.83
N LEU A 378 -32.91 40.90 -12.32
CA LEU A 378 -32.80 39.52 -11.87
C LEU A 378 -33.09 39.49 -10.38
N THR A 379 -34.13 38.77 -9.96
CA THR A 379 -34.49 38.62 -8.55
C THR A 379 -34.20 37.19 -8.10
N TYR A 380 -33.49 37.04 -7.00
CA TYR A 380 -33.18 35.73 -6.43
C TYR A 380 -34.29 35.27 -5.49
N SER A 381 -34.75 34.02 -5.62
CA SER A 381 -35.74 33.48 -4.68
C SER A 381 -35.05 32.99 -3.41
N SER A 382 -35.59 33.35 -2.24
CA SER A 382 -35.11 32.89 -0.94
C SER A 382 -35.31 31.38 -0.70
N ARG A 383 -35.99 30.68 -1.61
CA ARG A 383 -36.39 29.26 -1.51
C ARG A 383 -35.33 28.24 -1.90
N THR A 384 -34.08 28.64 -2.04
CA THR A 384 -32.99 27.78 -2.55
C THR A 384 -32.12 27.15 -1.46
N ALA A 385 -32.55 27.21 -0.20
CA ALA A 385 -32.01 26.36 0.86
C ALA A 385 -32.62 24.95 0.75
N GLU A 386 -31.94 24.03 0.08
CA GLU A 386 -32.12 22.61 0.36
C GLU A 386 -31.76 22.38 1.85
N GLN A 387 -32.54 21.54 2.55
CA GLN A 387 -32.63 21.38 4.02
C GLN A 387 -31.31 21.13 4.81
N TRP A 388 -30.14 21.21 4.19
CA TRP A 388 -28.81 21.05 4.82
C TRP A 388 -27.86 22.24 4.60
N GLN A 389 -28.33 23.35 4.01
CA GLN A 389 -27.59 24.61 3.91
C GLN A 389 -28.46 25.78 4.38
N ASP A 390 -28.28 26.19 5.63
CA ASP A 390 -28.94 27.34 6.26
C ASP A 390 -28.38 28.69 5.76
N GLN A 391 -28.06 28.76 4.47
CA GLN A 391 -27.55 29.94 3.79
C GLN A 391 -28.34 30.13 2.50
N THR A 392 -28.86 31.34 2.29
CA THR A 392 -29.25 31.80 0.95
C THR A 392 -28.08 31.48 0.03
N PRO A 393 -28.24 30.76 -1.10
CA PRO A 393 -27.10 30.42 -1.92
C PRO A 393 -26.37 31.71 -2.22
N ASP A 394 -25.06 31.69 -2.00
CA ASP A 394 -24.19 32.77 -2.43
C ASP A 394 -24.48 33.00 -3.91
N SER A 395 -25.28 34.04 -4.14
CA SER A 395 -25.77 34.60 -5.38
C SER A 395 -25.45 33.83 -6.69
N VAL A 396 -26.50 33.43 -7.40
CA VAL A 396 -26.44 32.57 -8.60
C VAL A 396 -25.42 33.08 -9.63
N ARG A 397 -24.47 32.24 -10.01
CA ARG A 397 -23.56 32.51 -11.14
C ARG A 397 -24.35 32.38 -12.44
N TYR A 398 -24.68 33.51 -13.06
CA TYR A 398 -25.48 33.55 -14.27
C TYR A 398 -24.70 34.10 -15.46
N ALA A 399 -25.19 33.80 -16.66
CA ALA A 399 -24.79 34.42 -17.92
C ALA A 399 -26.02 34.78 -18.74
N LEU A 400 -25.93 35.83 -19.54
CA LEU A 400 -26.91 36.24 -20.53
C LEU A 400 -26.27 36.21 -21.92
N GLY A 401 -26.78 35.36 -22.81
CA GLY A 401 -26.39 35.25 -24.20
C GLY A 401 -27.42 35.93 -25.13
N MET A 402 -26.97 36.67 -26.14
CA MET A 402 -27.84 37.24 -27.18
C MET A 402 -27.14 37.39 -28.53
N ASP A 403 -27.89 37.63 -29.61
CA ASP A 403 -27.33 37.92 -30.95
C ASP A 403 -26.40 39.15 -30.90
N ALA A 404 -25.10 38.95 -31.15
CA ALA A 404 -24.09 40.00 -31.06
C ALA A 404 -24.32 41.14 -32.06
N ALA A 405 -25.01 40.89 -33.18
CA ALA A 405 -25.33 41.92 -34.17
C ALA A 405 -26.23 43.02 -33.59
N LYS A 406 -27.05 42.70 -32.58
CA LYS A 406 -27.91 43.69 -31.88
C LYS A 406 -27.11 44.74 -31.11
N LEU A 407 -25.88 44.43 -30.73
CA LEU A 407 -24.96 45.35 -30.05
C LEU A 407 -24.00 46.04 -31.02
N GLY A 408 -24.21 45.88 -32.33
CA GLY A 408 -23.41 46.54 -33.37
C GLY A 408 -22.18 45.77 -33.84
N LEU A 409 -22.13 44.44 -33.66
CA LEU A 409 -21.09 43.61 -34.27
C LEU A 409 -21.14 43.76 -35.80
N PRO A 410 -20.07 44.26 -36.46
CA PRO A 410 -20.09 44.43 -37.90
C PRO A 410 -20.12 43.06 -38.62
N PRO A 411 -20.99 42.86 -39.61
CA PRO A 411 -21.13 41.57 -40.30
C PRO A 411 -19.89 41.18 -41.11
N SER A 412 -19.00 42.14 -41.40
CA SER A 412 -17.75 41.93 -42.14
C SER A 412 -16.61 41.37 -41.29
N VAL A 413 -16.75 41.28 -39.96
CA VAL A 413 -15.68 40.81 -39.07
C VAL A 413 -15.48 39.31 -39.20
N ASN A 414 -14.25 38.89 -39.49
CA ASN A 414 -13.85 37.48 -39.48
C ASN A 414 -13.56 37.00 -38.05
N LEU A 415 -14.59 36.57 -37.32
CA LEU A 415 -14.48 36.12 -35.93
C LEU A 415 -13.49 34.95 -35.73
N ASN A 416 -13.38 34.05 -36.71
CA ASN A 416 -12.43 32.94 -36.64
C ASN A 416 -10.98 33.44 -36.63
N ALA A 417 -10.66 34.43 -37.47
CA ALA A 417 -9.34 35.05 -37.48
C ALA A 417 -9.05 35.78 -36.16
N VAL A 418 -10.03 36.53 -35.62
CA VAL A 418 -9.88 37.22 -34.34
C VAL A 418 -9.65 36.23 -33.19
N ALA A 419 -10.46 35.17 -33.11
CA ALA A 419 -10.33 34.15 -32.06
C ALA A 419 -8.99 33.40 -32.12
N LYS A 420 -8.50 33.05 -33.33
CA LYS A 420 -7.18 32.42 -33.51
C LYS A 420 -6.04 33.31 -33.01
N ALA A 421 -6.18 34.63 -33.16
CA ALA A 421 -5.23 35.61 -32.63
C ALA A 421 -5.46 35.93 -31.13
N SER A 422 -6.42 35.27 -30.47
CA SER A 422 -6.89 35.63 -29.12
C SER A 422 -7.29 37.11 -28.98
N GLY A 423 -7.77 37.70 -30.08
CA GLY A 423 -8.07 39.12 -30.17
C GLY A 423 -9.46 39.51 -29.67
N THR A 424 -9.78 40.79 -29.88
CA THR A 424 -11.03 41.43 -29.48
C THR A 424 -11.72 42.10 -30.67
N VAL A 425 -13.01 42.38 -30.56
CA VAL A 425 -13.77 43.20 -31.50
C VAL A 425 -14.39 44.37 -30.76
N ASP A 426 -14.34 45.56 -31.35
CA ASP A 426 -14.97 46.74 -30.79
C ASP A 426 -16.47 46.71 -31.03
N LEU A 427 -17.25 46.80 -29.95
CA LEU A 427 -18.70 47.01 -30.00
C LEU A 427 -19.05 48.43 -29.54
N PRO A 428 -19.99 49.13 -30.21
CA PRO A 428 -20.47 50.45 -29.79
C PRO A 428 -21.31 50.41 -28.50
N MET A 429 -21.84 49.23 -28.17
CA MET A 429 -22.69 49.01 -27.00
C MET A 429 -22.31 47.68 -26.36
N ARG A 430 -22.34 47.62 -25.03
CA ARG A 430 -22.12 46.40 -24.25
C ARG A 430 -23.24 46.24 -23.23
N LEU A 431 -23.33 45.07 -22.64
CA LEU A 431 -24.20 44.84 -21.50
C LEU A 431 -23.39 44.95 -20.20
N THR A 432 -24.06 45.42 -19.16
CA THR A 432 -23.52 45.46 -17.81
C THR A 432 -24.58 45.01 -16.81
N ASN A 433 -24.15 44.73 -15.61
CA ASN A 433 -24.99 44.37 -14.49
C ASN A 433 -24.53 45.06 -13.22
N GLU A 434 -25.47 45.28 -12.31
CA GLU A 434 -25.18 45.85 -11.00
C GLU A 434 -26.05 45.16 -9.95
N ALA A 435 -25.40 44.43 -9.03
CA ALA A 435 -26.10 43.80 -7.91
C ALA A 435 -26.42 44.84 -6.82
N ARG A 436 -27.68 44.85 -6.38
CA ARG A 436 -28.16 45.65 -5.25
C ARG A 436 -29.06 44.79 -4.35
N GLY A 437 -28.46 44.25 -3.29
CA GLY A 437 -29.18 43.36 -2.36
C GLY A 437 -29.61 42.07 -3.07
N ASN A 438 -30.90 41.77 -3.05
CA ASN A 438 -31.46 40.54 -3.64
C ASN A 438 -31.85 40.69 -5.11
N THR A 439 -31.53 41.82 -5.72
CA THR A 439 -31.79 42.10 -7.14
C THR A 439 -30.51 42.47 -7.86
N THR A 440 -30.43 42.13 -9.14
CA THR A 440 -29.36 42.60 -10.03
C THR A 440 -29.99 43.28 -11.23
N THR A 441 -29.70 44.56 -11.43
CA THR A 441 -30.15 45.30 -12.60
C THR A 441 -29.25 44.95 -13.78
N LEU A 442 -29.85 44.64 -14.93
CA LEU A 442 -29.14 44.45 -16.19
C LEU A 442 -29.40 45.65 -17.10
N SER A 443 -28.33 46.19 -17.68
CA SER A 443 -28.37 47.41 -18.46
C SER A 443 -27.57 47.29 -19.74
N VAL A 444 -27.95 48.05 -20.78
CA VAL A 444 -27.10 48.29 -21.95
C VAL A 444 -26.37 49.61 -21.74
N VAL A 445 -25.09 49.64 -22.11
CA VAL A 445 -24.19 50.79 -21.90
C VAL A 445 -23.46 51.14 -23.19
N SER A 446 -23.24 52.43 -23.42
CA SER A 446 -22.46 52.92 -24.55
C SER A 446 -20.96 52.76 -24.28
N THR A 447 -20.19 52.46 -25.33
CA THR A 447 -18.74 52.32 -25.22
C THR A 447 -18.05 53.56 -25.81
N ASP A 448 -17.19 54.21 -25.02
CA ASP A 448 -16.39 55.36 -25.45
C ASP A 448 -14.91 54.97 -25.67
N GLY A 449 -14.49 53.81 -25.17
CA GLY A 449 -13.09 53.36 -25.16
C GLY A 449 -12.25 53.93 -24.02
N VAL A 450 -12.82 54.81 -23.19
CA VAL A 450 -12.15 55.48 -22.07
C VAL A 450 -12.77 55.04 -20.76
N SER A 451 -14.04 55.37 -20.54
CA SER A 451 -14.79 54.98 -19.34
C SER A 451 -15.36 53.57 -19.47
N VAL A 452 -15.74 53.18 -20.69
CA VAL A 452 -16.30 51.88 -21.03
C VAL A 452 -15.58 51.33 -22.27
N PRO A 453 -14.73 50.30 -22.11
CA PRO A 453 -13.97 49.72 -23.21
C PRO A 453 -14.84 49.20 -24.35
N LYS A 454 -14.42 49.44 -25.60
CA LYS A 454 -15.10 48.93 -26.80
C LYS A 454 -14.77 47.46 -27.06
N ALA A 455 -13.53 47.07 -26.76
CA ALA A 455 -12.98 45.76 -27.05
C ALA A 455 -13.67 44.64 -26.26
N VAL A 456 -14.22 43.67 -26.98
CA VAL A 456 -14.83 42.44 -26.45
C VAL A 456 -14.06 41.23 -26.97
N PRO A 457 -13.56 40.33 -26.10
CA PRO A 457 -12.86 39.12 -26.51
C PRO A 457 -13.69 38.21 -27.41
N VAL A 458 -13.06 37.59 -28.42
CA VAL A 458 -13.71 36.60 -29.29
C VAL A 458 -13.19 35.20 -29.00
N ARG A 459 -14.10 34.23 -28.93
CA ARG A 459 -13.78 32.78 -28.90
C ARG A 459 -14.62 32.04 -29.93
N MET A 460 -14.14 30.89 -30.38
CA MET A 460 -14.90 30.00 -31.26
C MET A 460 -15.37 28.78 -30.47
N ALA A 461 -16.64 28.43 -30.61
CA ALA A 461 -17.15 27.15 -30.14
C ALA A 461 -16.75 26.03 -31.12
N ALA A 462 -16.39 24.87 -30.59
CA ALA A 462 -16.07 23.68 -31.36
C ALA A 462 -17.14 22.62 -31.16
N TYR A 463 -17.47 21.87 -32.22
CA TYR A 463 -18.41 20.75 -32.10
C TYR A 463 -17.73 19.57 -31.40
N ASN A 464 -18.32 19.10 -30.30
CA ASN A 464 -17.87 17.92 -29.58
C ASN A 464 -18.75 16.72 -29.99
N ALA A 465 -18.20 15.84 -30.82
CA ALA A 465 -18.92 14.67 -31.33
C ALA A 465 -19.33 13.66 -30.23
N THR A 466 -18.66 13.66 -29.07
CA THR A 466 -19.00 12.79 -27.95
C THR A 466 -20.23 13.30 -27.20
N THR A 467 -20.36 14.61 -27.02
CA THR A 467 -21.51 15.21 -26.30
C THR A 467 -22.64 15.63 -27.24
N GLY A 468 -22.37 15.78 -28.54
CA GLY A 468 -23.32 16.30 -29.53
C GLY A 468 -23.57 17.80 -29.40
N LEU A 469 -22.69 18.55 -28.69
CA LEU A 469 -22.85 19.96 -28.38
C LEU A 469 -21.74 20.80 -29.02
N TYR A 470 -22.04 22.07 -29.32
CA TYR A 470 -20.97 23.07 -29.50
C TYR A 470 -20.48 23.51 -28.13
N GLU A 471 -19.18 23.43 -27.89
CA GLU A 471 -18.56 23.72 -26.60
C GLU A 471 -17.47 24.79 -26.75
N VAL A 472 -17.36 25.67 -25.77
CA VAL A 472 -16.22 26.57 -25.60
C VAL A 472 -15.78 26.54 -24.14
N THR A 473 -14.48 26.43 -23.93
CA THR A 473 -13.87 26.52 -22.60
C THR A 473 -13.22 27.88 -22.47
N VAL A 474 -13.67 28.67 -21.49
CA VAL A 474 -13.06 29.95 -21.15
C VAL A 474 -12.15 29.69 -19.94
N PRO A 475 -10.82 29.79 -20.10
CA PRO A 475 -9.89 29.59 -19.01
C PRO A 475 -10.22 30.54 -17.85
N SER A 476 -10.10 30.05 -16.62
CA SER A 476 -10.15 30.96 -15.49
C SER A 476 -8.92 31.87 -15.49
N THR A 477 -9.12 33.11 -15.08
CA THR A 477 -8.07 34.10 -14.84
C THR A 477 -7.39 33.90 -13.48
N THR A 478 -7.92 33.00 -12.66
CA THR A 478 -7.34 32.57 -11.38
C THR A 478 -6.96 31.09 -11.46
N ALA A 479 -5.72 30.74 -11.11
CA ALA A 479 -5.20 29.38 -11.21
C ALA A 479 -6.02 28.34 -10.41
N GLU A 480 -6.72 28.78 -9.36
CA GLU A 480 -7.49 27.91 -8.47
C GLU A 480 -8.96 27.75 -8.88
N ALA A 481 -9.50 28.63 -9.74
CA ALA A 481 -10.89 28.50 -10.15
C ALA A 481 -11.02 27.65 -11.42
N PRO A 482 -12.05 26.78 -11.49
CA PRO A 482 -12.29 25.96 -12.67
C PRO A 482 -12.63 26.85 -13.88
N PRO A 483 -12.28 26.41 -15.10
CA PRO A 483 -12.68 27.14 -16.31
C PRO A 483 -14.20 27.17 -16.45
N LEU A 484 -14.70 28.23 -17.07
CA LEU A 484 -16.12 28.32 -17.43
C LEU A 484 -16.31 27.53 -18.73
N ILE A 485 -17.37 26.76 -18.80
CA ILE A 485 -17.71 25.98 -20.00
C ILE A 485 -19.05 26.50 -20.49
N LEU A 486 -19.14 26.86 -21.76
CA LEU A 486 -20.43 27.17 -22.37
C LEU A 486 -20.75 26.13 -23.44
N THR A 487 -22.00 25.73 -23.48
CA THR A 487 -22.47 24.69 -24.40
C THR A 487 -23.73 25.15 -25.13
N TRP A 488 -23.77 24.93 -26.44
CA TRP A 488 -24.96 25.14 -27.27
C TRP A 488 -25.44 23.84 -27.88
N THR A 489 -26.72 23.55 -27.69
CA THR A 489 -27.39 22.42 -28.34
C THR A 489 -27.69 22.79 -29.79
N PRO A 490 -27.11 22.09 -30.80
CA PRO A 490 -27.38 22.37 -32.21
C PRO A 490 -28.87 22.22 -32.55
N ALA A 491 -29.41 23.11 -33.37
CA ALA A 491 -30.76 22.93 -33.93
C ALA A 491 -30.82 21.77 -34.93
N SER A 492 -29.69 21.46 -35.58
CA SER A 492 -29.51 20.33 -36.48
C SER A 492 -28.09 19.78 -36.30
N PRO A 493 -27.91 18.63 -35.60
CA PRO A 493 -26.60 18.05 -35.37
C PRO A 493 -25.84 17.76 -36.69
N PRO A 494 -24.56 18.16 -36.81
CA PRO A 494 -23.71 17.74 -37.92
C PRO A 494 -23.64 16.21 -38.00
N GLY A 495 -23.96 15.64 -39.17
CA GLY A 495 -23.94 14.18 -39.40
C GLY A 495 -25.31 13.52 -39.60
N ASN A 496 -26.42 14.26 -39.48
CA ASN A 496 -27.78 13.77 -39.77
C ASN A 496 -28.08 13.49 -41.27
N GLN A 497 -27.05 13.22 -42.08
CA GLN A 497 -27.20 12.87 -43.50
C GLN A 497 -26.90 11.40 -43.82
N ASN A 498 -26.89 10.51 -42.82
CA ASN A 498 -26.93 9.07 -43.10
C ASN A 498 -28.35 8.50 -42.85
N PRO A 499 -29.12 8.14 -43.90
CA PRO A 499 -30.45 7.55 -43.77
C PRO A 499 -30.49 6.19 -43.06
N SER A 500 -29.34 5.62 -42.65
CA SER A 500 -29.22 4.24 -42.17
C SER A 500 -28.96 4.10 -40.64
N SER A 501 -29.02 5.18 -39.86
CA SER A 501 -28.92 5.10 -38.38
C SER A 501 -30.29 5.27 -37.72
N THR A 502 -30.81 4.20 -37.09
CA THR A 502 -32.14 4.15 -36.45
C THR A 502 -32.20 4.75 -35.04
N THR A 503 -31.23 5.58 -34.65
CA THR A 503 -31.27 6.27 -33.35
C THR A 503 -31.09 7.78 -33.52
N PRO A 504 -32.17 8.59 -33.47
CA PRO A 504 -32.01 10.03 -33.34
C PRO A 504 -31.37 10.30 -31.98
N VAL A 505 -30.27 11.05 -31.95
CA VAL A 505 -29.78 11.67 -30.72
C VAL A 505 -30.84 12.69 -30.31
N VAL A 506 -31.79 12.28 -29.47
CA VAL A 506 -32.83 13.18 -28.94
C VAL A 506 -32.11 14.24 -28.08
N PRO A 507 -32.13 15.53 -28.47
CA PRO A 507 -31.47 16.55 -27.69
C PRO A 507 -32.13 16.62 -26.32
N LYS A 508 -31.36 16.39 -25.24
CA LYS A 508 -31.87 16.52 -23.88
C LYS A 508 -32.16 18.01 -23.62
N PRO A 509 -33.41 18.40 -23.29
CA PRO A 509 -33.72 19.80 -23.04
C PRO A 509 -32.93 20.32 -21.84
N VAL A 510 -32.45 21.56 -21.92
CA VAL A 510 -31.77 22.23 -20.81
C VAL A 510 -32.79 22.45 -19.69
N PRO A 511 -32.53 22.04 -18.45
CA PRO A 511 -33.47 22.22 -17.34
C PRO A 511 -33.71 23.71 -17.08
N VAL A 512 -34.85 24.03 -16.47
CA VAL A 512 -35.17 25.40 -16.05
C VAL A 512 -34.82 25.56 -14.56
N TYR A 513 -34.05 26.57 -14.24
CA TYR A 513 -33.67 26.95 -12.89
C TYR A 513 -34.71 27.89 -12.27
N GLU A 514 -35.40 27.40 -11.22
CA GLU A 514 -36.46 28.13 -10.52
C GLU A 514 -35.96 29.09 -9.42
N GLY A 515 -34.66 29.07 -9.13
CA GLY A 515 -34.08 29.86 -8.03
C GLY A 515 -33.82 31.33 -8.35
N ALA A 516 -34.06 31.76 -9.60
CA ALA A 516 -33.99 33.16 -10.00
C ALA A 516 -34.98 33.44 -11.13
N THR A 517 -35.52 34.65 -11.14
CA THR A 517 -36.45 35.12 -12.17
C THR A 517 -35.94 36.42 -12.75
N LEU A 518 -35.89 36.49 -14.07
CA LEU A 518 -35.57 37.71 -14.80
C LEU A 518 -36.86 38.42 -15.21
N THR A 519 -37.02 39.65 -14.77
CA THR A 519 -38.19 40.48 -15.05
C THR A 519 -37.75 41.65 -15.92
N PRO A 520 -38.21 41.73 -17.19
CA PRO A 520 -37.98 42.91 -18.03
C PRO A 520 -38.49 44.17 -17.32
N VAL A 521 -37.74 45.26 -17.41
CA VAL A 521 -38.13 46.57 -16.86
C VAL A 521 -38.21 47.61 -17.97
N LYS A 522 -38.95 48.68 -17.72
CA LYS A 522 -39.06 49.79 -18.67
C LYS A 522 -37.70 50.46 -18.84
N ALA A 523 -37.30 50.68 -20.09
CA ALA A 523 -36.06 51.37 -20.44
C ALA A 523 -36.06 52.82 -19.93
N THR A 524 -35.38 53.06 -18.80
CA THR A 524 -35.15 54.40 -18.24
C THR A 524 -33.67 54.73 -18.31
N PRO A 525 -33.27 55.86 -18.94
CA PRO A 525 -31.89 56.26 -18.97
C PRO A 525 -31.45 56.76 -17.60
N GLU A 526 -30.37 56.18 -17.08
CA GLU A 526 -29.71 56.66 -15.87
C GLU A 526 -28.37 57.26 -16.26
N THR A 527 -28.11 58.48 -15.78
CA THR A 527 -26.76 59.04 -15.86
C THR A 527 -25.91 58.29 -14.85
N TYR A 528 -24.77 57.76 -15.28
CA TYR A 528 -23.86 57.02 -14.40
C TYR A 528 -22.72 57.95 -13.99
N PRO A 529 -22.77 58.62 -12.82
CA PRO A 529 -21.74 59.57 -12.39
C PRO A 529 -20.41 58.91 -11.95
N GLY A 530 -20.18 57.64 -12.29
CA GLY A 530 -19.02 56.84 -11.89
C GLY A 530 -18.43 55.99 -13.02
N VAL A 531 -17.35 55.25 -12.73
CA VAL A 531 -16.79 54.27 -13.66
C VAL A 531 -17.71 53.06 -13.67
N ILE A 532 -18.36 52.76 -14.80
CA ILE A 532 -19.13 51.53 -14.99
C ILE A 532 -18.15 50.38 -14.98
N THR A 533 -18.33 49.45 -14.05
CA THR A 533 -17.59 48.19 -14.06
C THR A 533 -18.30 47.23 -14.98
N LEU A 534 -17.65 46.94 -16.10
CA LEU A 534 -18.14 45.93 -17.01
C LEU A 534 -17.89 44.54 -16.42
N PRO A 535 -18.89 43.66 -16.46
CA PRO A 535 -18.67 42.24 -16.19
C PRO A 535 -17.73 41.62 -17.22
N GLU A 536 -17.26 40.41 -16.93
CA GLU A 536 -16.69 39.58 -17.98
C GLU A 536 -17.75 39.32 -19.05
N ASP A 537 -17.35 39.52 -20.31
CA ASP A 537 -18.17 39.24 -21.48
C ASP A 537 -17.27 38.74 -22.62
N LEU A 538 -17.90 38.19 -23.65
CA LEU A 538 -17.21 37.70 -24.84
C LEU A 538 -18.19 37.46 -25.98
N ILE A 539 -17.66 37.45 -27.20
CA ILE A 539 -18.37 37.03 -28.40
C ILE A 539 -17.97 35.59 -28.71
N ILE A 540 -18.96 34.72 -28.87
CA ILE A 540 -18.81 33.36 -29.36
C ILE A 540 -19.15 33.32 -30.83
N GLY A 541 -18.17 33.01 -31.66
CA GLY A 541 -18.39 32.57 -33.03
C GLY A 541 -18.60 31.06 -33.12
N PHE A 542 -19.30 30.63 -34.16
CA PHE A 542 -19.54 29.22 -34.48
C PHE A 542 -19.04 28.92 -35.89
N PRO A 543 -18.74 27.65 -36.21
CA PRO A 543 -18.51 27.23 -37.59
C PRO A 543 -19.65 27.70 -38.51
N ALA A 544 -19.33 28.13 -39.74
CA ALA A 544 -20.31 28.76 -40.63
C ALA A 544 -21.49 27.84 -41.00
N ASP A 545 -21.24 26.53 -41.00
CA ASP A 545 -22.20 25.44 -41.23
C ASP A 545 -23.06 25.09 -40.00
N SER A 546 -22.80 25.70 -38.84
CA SER A 546 -23.58 25.45 -37.61
C SER A 546 -25.00 26.00 -37.66
N GLY A 547 -25.26 27.02 -38.49
CA GLY A 547 -26.51 27.78 -38.50
C GLY A 547 -26.72 28.69 -37.27
N ILE A 548 -25.73 28.77 -36.36
CA ILE A 548 -25.80 29.58 -35.14
C ILE A 548 -25.11 30.93 -35.40
N LYS A 549 -25.83 32.02 -35.16
CA LYS A 549 -25.27 33.38 -35.26
C LYS A 549 -24.23 33.63 -34.16
N PRO A 550 -23.32 34.60 -34.32
CA PRO A 550 -22.43 35.00 -33.24
C PRO A 550 -23.21 35.48 -32.01
N ILE A 551 -22.85 34.97 -30.84
CA ILE A 551 -23.54 35.26 -29.58
C ILE A 551 -22.63 36.12 -28.70
N TYR A 552 -23.14 37.27 -28.24
CA TYR A 552 -22.54 38.02 -27.16
C TYR A 552 -23.00 37.39 -25.83
N VAL A 553 -22.06 37.03 -24.98
CA VAL A 553 -22.32 36.46 -23.66
C VAL A 553 -21.78 37.41 -22.60
N MET A 554 -22.65 37.86 -21.71
CA MET A 554 -22.28 38.59 -20.49
C MET A 554 -22.40 37.66 -19.29
N PHE A 555 -21.37 37.61 -18.46
CA PHE A 555 -21.41 36.90 -17.18
C PHE A 555 -21.82 37.84 -16.05
N ARG A 556 -22.01 37.27 -14.87
CA ARG A 556 -22.12 38.06 -13.65
C ARG A 556 -20.84 38.87 -13.40
N ASP A 557 -20.92 40.09 -12.84
CA ASP A 557 -19.72 40.84 -12.44
C ASP A 557 -18.91 39.97 -11.45
N PRO A 558 -17.63 39.67 -11.75
CA PRO A 558 -16.79 38.88 -10.86
C PRO A 558 -16.67 39.46 -9.44
N ARG A 559 -16.88 40.77 -9.28
CA ARG A 559 -16.91 41.44 -7.97
C ARG A 559 -18.07 41.00 -7.09
N ASP A 560 -19.13 40.48 -7.68
CA ASP A 560 -20.28 40.00 -6.93
C ASP A 560 -20.21 38.48 -6.68
N VAL A 561 -19.14 37.82 -7.15
CA VAL A 561 -18.89 36.40 -6.92
C VAL A 561 -18.02 36.23 -5.67
N PRO A 562 -18.34 35.29 -4.76
CA PRO A 562 -17.47 35.00 -3.62
C PRO A 562 -16.08 34.58 -4.06
N GLY A 563 -15.06 34.95 -3.29
CA GLY A 563 -13.69 34.54 -3.57
C GLY A 563 -12.74 34.74 -2.40
N ALA A 564 -11.66 33.97 -2.42
CA ALA A 564 -10.61 34.07 -1.40
C ALA A 564 -9.61 35.17 -1.75
N ALA A 565 -9.20 35.97 -0.77
CA ALA A 565 -8.14 36.96 -0.98
C ALA A 565 -6.78 36.29 -1.15
N THR A 566 -6.06 36.72 -2.18
CA THR A 566 -4.73 36.24 -2.54
C THR A 566 -3.75 37.41 -2.65
N GLY A 567 -2.47 37.10 -2.87
CA GLY A 567 -1.43 38.12 -3.00
C GLY A 567 -0.75 38.49 -1.68
N LYS A 568 0.50 38.96 -1.79
CA LYS A 568 1.35 39.25 -0.63
C LYS A 568 1.29 40.71 -0.14
N GLY A 569 0.67 41.60 -0.92
CA GLY A 569 0.81 43.05 -0.70
C GLY A 569 2.26 43.49 -0.92
N GLN A 570 2.60 44.68 -0.43
CA GLN A 570 3.97 45.22 -0.44
C GLN A 570 4.31 45.83 0.93
N PRO A 571 5.58 45.77 1.37
CA PRO A 571 6.00 46.50 2.56
C PRO A 571 5.81 48.00 2.33
N VAL A 572 5.27 48.70 3.32
CA VAL A 572 5.04 50.16 3.28
C VAL A 572 5.72 50.81 4.47
N SER A 573 6.15 52.06 4.32
CA SER A 573 6.74 52.86 5.39
C SER A 573 6.33 54.32 5.27
N GLY A 574 6.46 55.09 6.36
CA GLY A 574 6.06 56.50 6.38
C GLY A 574 4.56 56.69 6.13
N ASN A 575 4.21 57.76 5.41
CA ASN A 575 2.84 58.07 5.00
C ASN A 575 2.41 57.20 3.80
N TRP A 576 1.85 56.03 4.07
CA TRP A 576 1.45 55.04 3.07
C TRP A 576 0.47 55.61 2.04
N LEU A 577 -0.60 56.27 2.51
CA LEU A 577 -1.60 56.86 1.61
C LEU A 577 -1.13 58.14 0.91
N GLY A 578 0.05 58.67 1.25
CA GLY A 578 0.67 59.75 0.49
C GLY A 578 0.85 59.37 -0.99
N ALA A 579 1.14 58.10 -1.27
CA ALA A 579 1.26 57.56 -2.62
C ALA A 579 -0.07 57.41 -3.37
N ALA A 580 -1.24 57.52 -2.70
CA ALA A 580 -2.54 57.33 -3.34
C ALA A 580 -2.87 58.40 -4.40
N SER A 581 -2.21 59.56 -4.33
CA SER A 581 -2.34 60.65 -5.31
C SER A 581 -1.31 60.59 -6.46
N GLN A 582 -0.41 59.61 -6.45
CA GLN A 582 0.77 59.54 -7.31
C GLN A 582 0.84 58.19 -8.05
N GLY A 583 1.54 58.14 -9.18
CA GLY A 583 1.87 56.88 -9.87
C GLY A 583 0.66 55.96 -10.08
N GLU A 584 0.81 54.67 -9.78
CA GLU A 584 -0.30 53.70 -9.82
C GLU A 584 -1.21 53.76 -8.57
N GLY A 585 -0.84 54.52 -7.54
CA GLY A 585 -1.48 54.54 -6.22
C GLY A 585 -0.66 53.84 -5.13
N ALA A 586 -1.20 53.82 -3.92
CA ALA A 586 -0.57 53.18 -2.78
C ALA A 586 -0.84 51.66 -2.78
N PRO A 587 0.17 50.79 -2.70
CA PRO A 587 -0.04 49.34 -2.74
C PRO A 587 -0.75 48.84 -1.47
N ILE A 588 -1.38 47.67 -1.53
CA ILE A 588 -1.92 47.03 -0.31
C ILE A 588 -0.76 46.68 0.65
N PRO A 589 -0.75 47.16 1.91
CA PRO A 589 0.31 46.86 2.87
C PRO A 589 0.42 45.36 3.15
N SER A 590 1.63 44.81 3.19
CA SER A 590 1.88 43.38 3.43
C SER A 590 1.27 42.90 4.75
N GLN A 591 1.38 43.69 5.82
CA GLN A 591 0.79 43.36 7.13
C GLN A 591 -0.74 43.29 7.12
N ILE A 592 -1.40 44.00 6.20
CA ILE A 592 -2.85 43.90 6.01
C ILE A 592 -3.17 42.72 5.10
N ALA A 593 -2.38 42.51 4.05
CA ALA A 593 -2.52 41.36 3.18
C ALA A 593 -2.40 40.03 3.96
N ASP A 594 -1.46 39.92 4.89
CA ASP A 594 -1.30 38.75 5.76
C ASP A 594 -2.55 38.45 6.60
N LYS A 595 -3.28 39.48 7.06
CA LYS A 595 -4.52 39.35 7.85
C LYS A 595 -5.73 38.90 7.03
N LEU A 596 -5.72 39.15 5.71
CA LEU A 596 -6.85 38.87 4.82
C LEU A 596 -6.62 37.66 3.91
N ARG A 597 -5.37 37.29 3.64
CA ARG A 597 -5.02 36.19 2.74
C ARG A 597 -5.67 34.88 3.17
N GLY A 598 -6.30 34.19 2.22
CA GLY A 598 -7.01 32.93 2.44
C GLY A 598 -8.42 33.07 3.03
N LYS A 599 -8.84 34.25 3.49
CA LYS A 599 -10.24 34.49 3.87
C LYS A 599 -11.10 34.59 2.62
N THR A 600 -12.28 33.96 2.68
CA THR A 600 -13.31 34.07 1.63
C THR A 600 -14.23 35.24 1.94
N PHE A 601 -14.45 36.09 0.95
CA PHE A 601 -15.36 37.24 1.01
C PHE A 601 -16.59 36.96 0.16
N LYS A 602 -17.74 37.48 0.59
CA LYS A 602 -19.03 37.26 -0.11
C LYS A 602 -19.07 37.96 -1.46
N ASN A 603 -18.45 39.12 -1.53
CA ASN A 603 -18.32 39.98 -2.71
C ASN A 603 -17.20 41.02 -2.46
N TRP A 604 -16.94 41.87 -3.45
CA TRP A 604 -15.93 42.92 -3.41
C TRP A 604 -16.20 43.99 -2.34
N ARG A 605 -17.48 44.25 -2.04
CA ARG A 605 -17.85 45.19 -0.99
C ARG A 605 -17.43 44.66 0.39
N ASP A 606 -17.73 43.40 0.68
CA ASP A 606 -17.30 42.74 1.91
C ASP A 606 -15.77 42.76 2.05
N PHE A 607 -15.04 42.45 0.97
CA PHE A 607 -13.58 42.59 0.97
C PHE A 607 -13.12 44.02 1.33
N ARG A 608 -13.70 45.05 0.71
CA ARG A 608 -13.34 46.45 0.97
C ARG A 608 -13.64 46.88 2.40
N GLU A 609 -14.78 46.46 2.93
CA GLU A 609 -15.18 46.75 4.31
C GLU A 609 -14.17 46.12 5.28
N GLN A 610 -13.87 44.82 5.11
CA GLN A 610 -12.89 44.11 5.92
C GLN A 610 -11.46 44.66 5.75
N PHE A 611 -11.11 45.15 4.56
CA PHE A 611 -9.83 45.80 4.31
C PHE A 611 -9.67 47.07 5.16
N TRP A 612 -10.64 47.98 5.12
CA TRP A 612 -10.57 49.22 5.89
C TRP A 612 -10.63 48.99 7.40
N ILE A 613 -11.42 48.00 7.86
CA ILE A 613 -11.42 47.56 9.26
C ILE A 613 -10.03 47.05 9.66
N ALA A 614 -9.38 46.25 8.82
CA ALA A 614 -8.04 45.73 9.10
C ALA A 614 -6.99 46.85 9.18
N VAL A 615 -7.08 47.87 8.32
CA VAL A 615 -6.22 49.07 8.36
C VAL A 615 -6.49 49.90 9.62
N ALA A 616 -7.75 50.11 10.00
CA ALA A 616 -8.12 50.89 11.19
C ALA A 616 -7.67 50.26 12.50
N ASN A 617 -7.57 48.93 12.53
CA ASN A 617 -7.12 48.15 13.68
C ASN A 617 -5.61 47.87 13.68
N ASP A 618 -4.87 48.36 12.69
CA ASP A 618 -3.43 48.20 12.64
C ASP A 618 -2.72 49.31 13.43
N PRO A 619 -1.87 48.98 14.42
CA PRO A 619 -1.30 49.97 15.33
C PRO A 619 -0.38 50.98 14.64
N GLU A 620 0.24 50.63 13.51
CA GLU A 620 1.12 51.55 12.78
C GLU A 620 0.38 52.32 11.68
N LEU A 621 -0.52 51.68 10.95
CA LEU A 621 -1.27 52.37 9.88
C LEU A 621 -2.35 53.30 10.44
N SER A 622 -3.04 52.92 11.52
CA SER A 622 -4.13 53.73 12.10
C SER A 622 -3.66 55.12 12.55
N LYS A 623 -2.38 55.27 12.96
CA LYS A 623 -1.77 56.54 13.36
C LYS A 623 -1.74 57.59 12.23
N GLN A 624 -1.92 57.19 10.97
CA GLN A 624 -1.84 58.06 9.79
C GLN A 624 -3.17 58.78 9.48
N PHE A 625 -4.24 58.49 10.21
CA PHE A 625 -5.60 58.94 9.91
C PHE A 625 -6.13 59.91 10.96
N ASN A 626 -6.88 60.93 10.53
CA ASN A 626 -7.62 61.78 11.45
C ASN A 626 -8.78 61.03 12.12
N PRO A 627 -9.28 61.50 13.29
CA PRO A 627 -10.34 60.80 14.04
C PRO A 627 -11.61 60.50 13.22
N GLY A 628 -12.03 61.41 12.33
CA GLY A 628 -13.22 61.22 11.50
C GLY A 628 -13.05 60.09 10.47
N SER A 629 -11.89 60.01 9.82
CA SER A 629 -11.58 58.92 8.89
C SER A 629 -11.45 57.58 9.62
N LEU A 630 -10.81 57.57 10.80
CA LEU A 630 -10.71 56.37 11.63
C LEU A 630 -12.07 55.83 12.06
N ALA A 631 -13.01 56.70 12.46
CA ALA A 631 -14.35 56.29 12.85
C ALA A 631 -15.06 55.56 11.71
N VAL A 632 -15.05 56.14 10.51
CA VAL A 632 -15.69 55.53 9.34
C VAL A 632 -15.01 54.23 8.90
N MET A 633 -13.68 54.14 9.02
CA MET A 633 -12.94 52.91 8.70
C MET A 633 -13.22 51.76 9.65
N ARG A 634 -13.47 52.03 10.94
CA ARG A 634 -13.87 51.00 11.91
C ARG A 634 -15.24 50.40 11.58
N ASP A 635 -16.10 51.17 10.90
CA ASP A 635 -17.40 50.71 10.40
C ASP A 635 -17.33 50.17 8.94
N GLY A 636 -16.12 49.93 8.40
CA GLY A 636 -15.91 49.38 7.05
C GLY A 636 -15.88 50.41 5.91
N GLY A 637 -16.03 51.70 6.21
CA GLY A 637 -15.96 52.76 5.20
C GLY A 637 -14.53 53.17 4.83
N ALA A 638 -14.33 53.67 3.62
CA ALA A 638 -13.04 54.23 3.23
C ALA A 638 -12.74 55.59 3.90
N PRO A 639 -11.46 55.94 4.15
CA PRO A 639 -11.06 57.24 4.68
C PRO A 639 -11.33 58.38 3.70
N TYR A 640 -11.51 59.59 4.22
CA TYR A 640 -11.69 60.80 3.40
C TYR A 640 -10.37 61.25 2.76
N VAL A 641 -10.43 61.84 1.58
CA VAL A 641 -9.29 62.53 0.94
C VAL A 641 -9.37 64.04 1.18
N ARG A 642 -8.23 64.73 1.13
CA ARG A 642 -8.17 66.19 1.12
C ARG A 642 -8.95 66.76 -0.08
N GLU A 643 -9.53 67.95 0.06
CA GLU A 643 -10.39 68.56 -0.96
C GLU A 643 -9.76 68.62 -2.35
N SER A 644 -8.45 68.90 -2.45
CA SER A 644 -7.72 68.97 -3.72
C SER A 644 -7.61 67.65 -4.49
N GLU A 645 -7.95 66.52 -3.84
CA GLU A 645 -7.90 65.15 -4.38
C GLU A 645 -9.29 64.56 -4.62
N GLN A 646 -10.34 65.31 -4.31
CA GLN A 646 -11.74 64.92 -4.54
C GLN A 646 -12.10 65.10 -6.02
N ALA A 647 -13.13 64.38 -6.46
CA ALA A 647 -13.69 64.52 -7.81
C ALA A 647 -15.22 64.44 -7.77
N GLY A 648 -15.89 65.60 -7.79
CA GLY A 648 -17.34 65.66 -7.58
C GLY A 648 -17.74 65.10 -6.22
N GLY A 649 -18.74 64.22 -6.17
CA GLY A 649 -19.16 63.54 -4.94
C GLY A 649 -18.20 62.45 -4.44
N ARG A 650 -17.12 62.15 -5.17
CA ARG A 650 -16.12 61.14 -4.79
C ARG A 650 -15.10 61.80 -3.85
N ILE A 651 -15.31 61.59 -2.55
CA ILE A 651 -14.56 62.27 -1.48
C ILE A 651 -13.75 61.32 -0.58
N LYS A 652 -13.71 60.03 -0.90
CA LYS A 652 -13.02 58.98 -0.13
C LYS A 652 -12.00 58.26 -0.98
N ILE A 653 -10.98 57.66 -0.36
CA ILE A 653 -10.02 56.79 -1.06
C ILE A 653 -10.77 55.62 -1.71
N GLU A 654 -10.29 55.21 -2.88
CA GLU A 654 -10.87 54.12 -3.65
C GLU A 654 -9.83 53.00 -3.85
N ILE A 655 -10.30 51.75 -3.91
CA ILE A 655 -9.44 50.60 -4.24
C ILE A 655 -9.62 50.28 -5.71
N HIS A 656 -8.53 50.42 -6.46
CA HIS A 656 -8.44 50.22 -7.91
C HIS A 656 -7.70 48.92 -8.24
N HIS A 657 -8.12 48.26 -9.33
CA HIS A 657 -7.46 47.07 -9.88
C HIS A 657 -6.47 47.49 -10.97
N LYS A 658 -5.16 47.26 -10.78
CA LYS A 658 -4.11 47.63 -11.74
C LYS A 658 -4.31 46.98 -13.10
N VAL A 659 -4.47 45.65 -13.11
CA VAL A 659 -5.00 44.90 -14.23
C VAL A 659 -6.51 44.89 -14.05
N ARG A 660 -7.24 45.46 -15.02
CA ARG A 660 -8.70 45.50 -14.97
C ARG A 660 -9.26 44.09 -14.93
N ILE A 661 -10.38 43.91 -14.23
CA ILE A 661 -11.06 42.61 -14.15
C ILE A 661 -11.45 42.12 -15.55
N ALA A 662 -11.93 43.02 -16.41
CA ALA A 662 -12.25 42.72 -17.80
C ALA A 662 -11.04 42.25 -18.64
N ASP A 663 -9.81 42.55 -18.22
CA ASP A 663 -8.56 42.07 -18.83
C ASP A 663 -7.99 40.83 -18.10
N GLY A 664 -8.77 40.22 -17.21
CA GLY A 664 -8.38 39.07 -16.41
C GLY A 664 -7.67 39.39 -15.10
N GLY A 665 -7.79 40.62 -14.60
CA GLY A 665 -7.28 41.00 -13.29
C GLY A 665 -8.05 40.32 -12.16
N GLY A 666 -7.34 39.63 -11.27
CA GLY A 666 -7.97 38.97 -10.12
C GLY A 666 -8.67 39.95 -9.18
N VAL A 667 -9.95 39.70 -8.87
CA VAL A 667 -10.80 40.55 -8.02
C VAL A 667 -10.23 40.72 -6.62
N TYR A 668 -9.88 39.61 -5.96
CA TYR A 668 -9.38 39.58 -4.58
C TYR A 668 -7.86 39.39 -4.49
N ASN A 669 -7.14 39.53 -5.61
CA ASN A 669 -5.68 39.48 -5.60
C ASN A 669 -5.14 40.82 -5.12
N MET A 670 -4.71 40.91 -3.86
CA MET A 670 -4.15 42.12 -3.26
C MET A 670 -2.87 42.62 -3.92
N GLY A 671 -2.18 41.79 -4.71
CA GLY A 671 -1.10 42.23 -5.59
C GLY A 671 -1.57 43.00 -6.81
N ASN A 672 -2.83 42.85 -7.20
CA ASN A 672 -3.53 43.57 -8.27
C ASN A 672 -4.25 44.83 -7.76
N LEU A 673 -4.24 45.11 -6.45
CA LEU A 673 -4.99 46.20 -5.85
C LEU A 673 -4.08 47.35 -5.43
N VAL A 674 -4.58 48.58 -5.57
CA VAL A 674 -3.94 49.82 -5.13
C VAL A 674 -5.00 50.79 -4.59
N ALA A 675 -4.66 51.52 -3.53
CA ALA A 675 -5.48 52.60 -3.00
C ALA A 675 -5.13 53.91 -3.74
N VAL A 676 -6.14 54.58 -4.28
CA VAL A 676 -6.01 55.80 -5.08
C VAL A 676 -6.95 56.90 -4.60
N THR A 677 -6.58 58.15 -4.82
CA THR A 677 -7.54 59.27 -4.67
C THR A 677 -8.54 59.27 -5.83
N PRO A 678 -9.77 59.77 -5.64
CA PRO A 678 -10.74 59.90 -6.71
C PRO A 678 -10.22 60.64 -7.94
N LYS A 679 -9.50 61.75 -7.72
CA LYS A 679 -8.83 62.48 -8.79
C LYS A 679 -7.82 61.59 -9.53
N ARG A 680 -6.95 60.90 -8.80
CA ARG A 680 -5.93 60.02 -9.41
C ARG A 680 -6.55 58.87 -10.18
N HIS A 681 -7.62 58.26 -9.66
CA HIS A 681 -8.33 57.18 -10.33
C HIS A 681 -8.89 57.62 -11.69
N ILE A 682 -9.42 58.85 -11.78
CA ILE A 682 -9.88 59.44 -13.04
C ILE A 682 -8.71 59.66 -14.00
N GLU A 683 -7.58 60.18 -13.51
CA GLU A 683 -6.37 60.39 -14.32
C GLU A 683 -5.82 59.09 -14.91
N ILE A 684 -5.76 58.02 -14.10
CA ILE A 684 -5.34 56.69 -14.54
C ILE A 684 -6.19 56.22 -15.73
N HIS A 685 -7.51 56.41 -15.67
CA HIS A 685 -8.43 55.99 -16.73
C HIS A 685 -8.50 56.93 -17.94
N LYS A 686 -8.17 58.21 -17.80
CA LYS A 686 -8.12 59.15 -18.93
C LYS A 686 -6.89 58.96 -19.84
N GLY A 687 -5.97 58.07 -19.46
CA GLY A 687 -4.67 57.91 -20.10
C GLY A 687 -3.75 59.05 -19.67
N GLY A 688 -2.79 58.74 -18.80
CA GLY A 688 -1.81 59.71 -18.32
C GLY A 688 -1.12 60.39 -19.49
N LYS A 689 -1.38 61.69 -19.67
CA LYS A 689 -0.50 62.57 -20.44
C LYS A 689 0.60 63.09 -19.52
#